data_AF-F1KXS9-F1
#
_entry.id   AF-F1KXS9-F1
#
_cell.length_a   1.000
_cell.length_b   1.000
_cell.length_c   1.000
_cell.angle_alpha   90.00
_cell.angle_beta   90.00
_cell.angle_gamma   90.00
#
_symmetry.space_group_name_H-M   'P 1'
#
loop_
_entity.id
_entity.type
_entity.pdbx_description
1 polymer ?
#
loop_
_entity_poly.entity_id
_entity_poly.type
_entity_poly.pdbx_seq_one_letter_code
_entity_poly.pdbx_strand_id
1 'polypeptide(L)'
;MSTNNAMMPGPQGKTPRQYEVEKGHKTESYIVAIMGNKVPPPVKFVKDGQPPMQTVPGDPSNIVLLPKDPAPAEIPLPRYEPLPKREQPPTKYEPTSRPDPPARYEPPPTKYEPTTRATEPLPGYGPRKEQPPTRYEPTVTTTQPIKQPLPRVDETYPKNEPLPKDELLPKHEPSLPGEEPKESFGLTLAEVEKYKNDPFWRTLRWVLFILFWLLWILMFIAAILIVALSPGCAVKIAPSWWQSAIAYHIWTPSFQDSDGDGLGDFNGAIDRLENIRRLGVQAVWASPLLLSDNFSDAIRDHRAVDSKLGVNTDVDTFIEAAHNKGLKVVMSMPIAVTSNEHDWFIRSSRASLPENANYSGYYHWRRSGAFPFMSEFKNTTIYYMHYDSKPNWPILNWQNNALRNDMFDIFSYWIDKGIDGFQLSGIEYLARISNGTAPNWPAIFDVLRDIKNHIETYANQSEVAKDKKIILYAYRDNAKENDKRQLASSGLDSIVNYELGMIGRGNQICYSNEDSVAGCVHELLSDILSFHKDNEEVIPMWEFGNPFLSRLASRVQSSKQAEILTMIQLLLPGTNSIYYGEEIGMRDLSNNSMTLPQRGAMQWDDSRNAGFSSATSPKVDVDPDFKEVNWARQYGQSRSQLKMFQKLAKMRQRDKTLAFGSTHIGTLIDGGFTLTRYPDGQNSTVGNVLVGAVNLGTSAVSLPLHEIPMLEGKNLGKGEVVTATSNAEAYYPRQPIDLSGGILTLPAEQGITVKFAE
;
A
#
# COMPACT_ATOMS: atom_id res chain seq x y z
N MET A 1 -63.78 36.93 -5.91
CA MET A 1 -65.12 36.48 -6.34
C MET A 1 -64.97 35.72 -7.65
N SER A 2 -65.50 34.48 -7.69
CA SER A 2 -65.71 33.62 -8.88
C SER A 2 -64.45 33.12 -9.64
N THR A 3 -64.27 31.87 -10.07
CA THR A 3 -64.80 30.51 -9.81
C THR A 3 -64.10 29.57 -10.81
N ASN A 4 -63.54 28.44 -10.33
CA ASN A 4 -63.54 27.04 -10.88
C ASN A 4 -63.28 26.79 -12.39
N ASN A 5 -62.55 25.76 -12.85
CA ASN A 5 -62.25 24.44 -12.29
C ASN A 5 -61.17 23.67 -13.11
N ALA A 6 -60.54 22.69 -12.44
CA ALA A 6 -59.95 21.42 -12.91
C ALA A 6 -58.52 21.34 -13.51
N MET A 7 -57.59 20.76 -12.73
CA MET A 7 -56.68 19.66 -13.15
C MET A 7 -55.98 19.04 -11.91
N MET A 8 -55.73 17.73 -11.96
CA MET A 8 -55.24 16.86 -10.88
C MET A 8 -53.79 17.14 -10.44
N PRO A 9 -53.39 16.81 -9.19
CA PRO A 9 -52.01 16.89 -8.73
C PRO A 9 -51.18 15.62 -9.06
N GLY A 10 -49.98 15.82 -9.62
CA GLY A 10 -48.94 14.80 -9.70
C GLY A 10 -48.30 14.54 -8.31
N PRO A 11 -47.69 13.35 -8.08
CA PRO A 11 -47.22 12.97 -6.76
C PRO A 11 -45.94 13.73 -6.37
N GLN A 12 -46.01 14.32 -5.19
CA GLN A 12 -44.99 15.15 -4.54
C GLN A 12 -43.76 14.34 -4.14
N GLY A 13 -42.59 14.90 -4.43
CA GLY A 13 -41.30 14.41 -3.95
C GLY A 13 -41.21 14.43 -2.43
N LYS A 14 -40.63 13.37 -1.85
CA LYS A 14 -40.30 13.28 -0.43
C LYS A 14 -38.83 13.64 -0.23
N THR A 15 -38.60 14.60 0.65
CA THR A 15 -37.31 14.95 1.24
C THR A 15 -36.68 13.75 1.97
N PRO A 16 -35.34 13.59 1.96
CA PRO A 16 -34.70 12.48 2.67
C PRO A 16 -34.82 12.69 4.19
N ARG A 17 -35.26 11.65 4.90
CA ARG A 17 -35.20 11.57 6.37
C ARG A 17 -33.80 11.08 6.75
N GLN A 18 -33.14 11.79 7.66
CA GLN A 18 -32.06 11.23 8.47
C GLN A 18 -32.63 10.05 9.26
N TYR A 19 -32.03 8.87 9.13
CA TYR A 19 -32.39 7.70 9.92
C TYR A 19 -31.22 7.33 10.83
N GLU A 20 -31.40 7.61 12.12
CA GLU A 20 -30.73 6.93 13.20
C GLU A 20 -31.36 5.54 13.32
N VAL A 21 -30.62 4.47 13.02
CA VAL A 21 -31.12 3.09 13.10
C VAL A 21 -30.40 2.33 14.21
N GLU A 22 -30.89 2.50 15.43
CA GLU A 22 -30.95 1.38 16.36
C GLU A 22 -32.21 0.55 16.04
N LYS A 23 -32.01 -0.69 15.60
CA LYS A 23 -32.89 -1.82 15.94
C LYS A 23 -32.19 -3.13 15.59
N GLY A 24 -31.72 -3.80 16.62
CA GLY A 24 -31.36 -5.21 16.52
C GLY A 24 -32.59 -6.03 16.16
N HIS A 25 -32.42 -6.99 15.25
CA HIS A 25 -32.90 -8.37 15.34
C HIS A 25 -32.27 -9.19 14.20
N LYS A 26 -31.57 -10.26 14.60
CA LYS A 26 -31.15 -11.45 13.83
C LYS A 26 -30.28 -11.23 12.59
N THR A 27 -28.96 -11.20 12.80
CA THR A 27 -28.00 -11.86 11.91
C THR A 27 -27.46 -13.07 12.66
N GLU A 28 -28.01 -14.25 12.35
CA GLU A 28 -27.30 -15.49 12.62
C GLU A 28 -26.05 -15.50 11.73
N SER A 29 -24.94 -15.87 12.36
CA SER A 29 -23.60 -16.03 11.80
C SER A 29 -23.60 -16.79 10.47
N TYR A 30 -23.14 -16.14 9.40
CA TYR A 30 -22.77 -16.84 8.17
C TYR A 30 -21.35 -17.38 8.30
N ILE A 31 -21.25 -18.58 8.88
CA ILE A 31 -20.21 -19.54 8.53
C ILE A 31 -20.92 -20.65 7.77
N VAL A 32 -20.67 -20.77 6.47
CA VAL A 32 -20.86 -22.06 5.78
C VAL A 32 -19.60 -22.38 5.01
N ALA A 33 -18.87 -23.31 5.62
CA ALA A 33 -17.80 -24.06 5.02
C ALA A 33 -18.31 -24.84 3.80
N ILE A 34 -17.45 -24.89 2.78
CA ILE A 34 -17.35 -26.04 1.88
C ILE A 34 -17.03 -27.25 2.77
N MET A 35 -18.02 -28.03 3.18
CA MET A 35 -17.87 -29.46 3.51
C MET A 35 -19.27 -30.06 3.76
N GLY A 36 -19.66 -31.00 2.90
CA GLY A 36 -20.93 -31.71 3.04
C GLY A 36 -20.93 -32.65 4.23
N ASN A 37 -21.90 -32.49 5.13
CA ASN A 37 -22.61 -33.59 5.80
C ASN A 37 -23.85 -33.08 6.56
N LYS A 38 -24.84 -33.97 6.69
CA LYS A 38 -26.25 -33.73 7.08
C LYS A 38 -26.45 -33.18 8.51
N VAL A 39 -27.41 -32.26 8.65
CA VAL A 39 -27.86 -31.64 9.92
C VAL A 39 -29.10 -32.38 10.50
N PRO A 40 -29.18 -32.69 11.82
CA PRO A 40 -30.41 -33.16 12.48
C PRO A 40 -31.28 -32.00 13.02
N PRO A 41 -32.59 -32.20 13.32
CA PRO A 41 -33.55 -31.11 13.51
C PRO A 41 -33.50 -30.46 14.91
N PRO A 42 -33.99 -29.21 15.07
CA PRO A 42 -33.79 -28.41 16.28
C PRO A 42 -34.79 -28.70 17.40
N VAL A 43 -34.29 -28.61 18.64
CA VAL A 43 -35.05 -28.69 19.90
C VAL A 43 -35.56 -27.29 20.29
N LYS A 44 -36.82 -27.19 20.73
CA LYS A 44 -37.47 -25.95 21.19
C LYS A 44 -37.05 -25.57 22.62
N PHE A 45 -36.76 -24.30 22.86
CA PHE A 45 -36.62 -23.72 24.21
C PHE A 45 -37.80 -22.81 24.57
N VAL A 46 -38.19 -22.86 25.86
CA VAL A 46 -39.25 -22.08 26.53
C VAL A 46 -38.61 -20.90 27.28
N LYS A 47 -39.39 -19.81 27.44
CA LYS A 47 -38.97 -18.50 27.97
C LYS A 47 -39.16 -18.31 29.48
N ASP A 48 -38.25 -17.49 30.02
CA ASP A 48 -38.32 -16.51 31.13
C ASP A 48 -38.17 -16.91 32.62
N GLY A 49 -37.29 -16.15 33.30
CA GLY A 49 -37.26 -15.94 34.76
C GLY A 49 -35.89 -15.51 35.37
N GLN A 50 -35.64 -14.20 35.53
CA GLN A 50 -34.60 -13.57 36.41
C GLN A 50 -34.93 -13.75 37.92
N PRO A 51 -34.07 -13.46 38.96
CA PRO A 51 -33.03 -12.37 39.11
C PRO A 51 -31.81 -12.79 40.03
N PRO A 52 -31.05 -11.93 40.79
CA PRO A 52 -30.69 -10.50 40.72
C PRO A 52 -29.16 -10.21 40.73
N MET A 53 -28.80 -8.92 40.55
CA MET A 53 -27.45 -8.33 40.67
C MET A 53 -26.83 -8.43 42.07
N GLN A 54 -25.53 -8.73 42.14
CA GLN A 54 -24.63 -8.31 43.23
C GLN A 54 -23.24 -7.99 42.67
N THR A 55 -22.76 -6.80 42.99
CA THR A 55 -21.40 -6.31 42.74
C THR A 55 -20.46 -6.80 43.83
N VAL A 56 -19.32 -7.40 43.45
CA VAL A 56 -18.20 -7.70 44.36
C VAL A 56 -16.90 -7.24 43.67
N PRO A 57 -15.98 -6.53 44.35
CA PRO A 57 -14.71 -6.12 43.77
C PRO A 57 -13.75 -7.32 43.69
N GLY A 58 -13.14 -7.52 42.52
CA GLY A 58 -12.21 -8.61 42.27
C GLY A 58 -10.82 -8.38 42.89
N ASP A 59 -10.45 -9.31 43.75
CA ASP A 59 -9.14 -9.53 44.37
C ASP A 59 -8.04 -9.83 43.32
N PRO A 60 -6.84 -9.20 43.38
CA PRO A 60 -5.77 -9.38 42.40
C PRO A 60 -4.89 -10.64 42.62
N SER A 61 -5.34 -11.66 43.35
CA SER A 61 -4.54 -12.86 43.64
C SER A 61 -5.00 -14.11 42.87
N ASN A 62 -4.73 -14.17 41.57
CA ASN A 62 -4.78 -15.44 40.81
C ASN A 62 -3.72 -15.49 39.71
N ILE A 63 -2.44 -15.40 40.09
CA ILE A 63 -1.32 -15.86 39.27
C ILE A 63 -1.08 -17.31 39.67
N VAL A 64 -1.45 -18.26 38.81
CA VAL A 64 -1.28 -19.68 39.08
C VAL A 64 0.12 -20.11 38.63
N LEU A 65 1.01 -20.35 39.59
CA LEU A 65 2.29 -21.00 39.35
C LEU A 65 2.07 -22.49 39.07
N LEU A 66 2.72 -23.00 38.01
CA LEU A 66 2.71 -24.42 37.65
C LEU A 66 3.49 -25.25 38.69
N PRO A 67 3.20 -26.55 38.89
CA PRO A 67 3.99 -27.41 39.77
C PRO A 67 5.40 -27.70 39.20
N LYS A 68 6.39 -27.87 40.07
CA LYS A 68 7.75 -28.36 39.72
C LYS A 68 7.68 -29.81 39.23
N ASP A 69 8.36 -30.10 38.11
CA ASP A 69 8.60 -31.46 37.65
C ASP A 69 9.51 -32.24 38.62
N PRO A 70 9.23 -33.52 38.94
CA PRO A 70 10.18 -34.37 39.62
C PRO A 70 11.25 -34.89 38.65
N ALA A 71 12.50 -34.95 39.13
CA ALA A 71 13.66 -35.47 38.40
C ALA A 71 13.46 -36.92 37.89
N PRO A 72 14.11 -37.33 36.78
CA PRO A 72 13.89 -38.64 36.18
C PRO A 72 14.49 -39.76 37.03
N ALA A 73 13.65 -40.69 37.46
CA ALA A 73 14.05 -41.99 37.98
C ALA A 73 14.22 -42.98 36.80
N GLU A 74 15.35 -43.68 36.76
CA GLU A 74 15.59 -44.80 35.85
C GLU A 74 14.58 -45.94 36.11
N ILE A 75 13.92 -46.44 35.06
CA ILE A 75 13.07 -47.63 35.12
C ILE A 75 13.51 -48.61 34.02
N PRO A 76 13.66 -49.93 34.31
CA PRO A 76 14.15 -50.91 33.35
C PRO A 76 13.05 -51.42 32.39
N LEU A 77 13.45 -51.74 31.16
CA LEU A 77 12.62 -52.26 30.07
C LEU A 77 12.03 -53.66 30.37
N PRO A 78 10.74 -53.93 30.08
CA PRO A 78 10.19 -55.29 30.10
C PRO A 78 10.33 -56.02 28.75
N ARG A 79 10.58 -57.34 28.84
CA ARG A 79 10.64 -58.31 27.73
C ARG A 79 9.26 -58.57 27.11
N TYR A 80 9.23 -58.73 25.79
CA TYR A 80 8.08 -59.19 25.00
C TYR A 80 7.90 -60.71 25.08
N GLU A 81 6.65 -61.17 25.26
CA GLU A 81 6.19 -62.53 24.93
C GLU A 81 5.08 -62.47 23.85
N PRO A 82 4.91 -63.50 22.99
CA PRO A 82 4.11 -63.43 21.78
C PRO A 82 2.64 -63.89 21.96
N LEU A 83 1.74 -63.28 21.18
CA LEU A 83 0.29 -63.59 21.13
C LEU A 83 -0.04 -64.81 20.23
N PRO A 84 -1.13 -65.57 20.52
CA PRO A 84 -1.50 -66.78 19.80
C PRO A 84 -2.31 -66.54 18.49
N LYS A 85 -2.20 -67.51 17.57
CA LYS A 85 -2.80 -67.55 16.22
C LYS A 85 -4.34 -67.66 16.26
N ARG A 86 -5.02 -67.02 15.30
CA ARG A 86 -6.47 -67.14 15.06
C ARG A 86 -6.73 -67.76 13.68
N GLU A 87 -7.62 -68.76 13.66
CA GLU A 87 -8.03 -69.57 12.49
C GLU A 87 -8.91 -68.78 11.49
N GLN A 88 -8.82 -69.16 10.22
CA GLN A 88 -9.58 -68.63 9.07
C GLN A 88 -10.89 -69.41 8.85
N PRO A 89 -11.96 -68.78 8.32
CA PRO A 89 -13.09 -69.47 7.69
C PRO A 89 -12.97 -69.51 6.14
N PRO A 90 -13.71 -70.41 5.45
CA PRO A 90 -13.34 -70.90 4.12
C PRO A 90 -13.93 -70.11 2.94
N THR A 91 -13.17 -70.11 1.85
CA THR A 91 -13.47 -69.59 0.51
C THR A 91 -14.37 -70.50 -0.33
N LYS A 92 -15.22 -69.88 -1.17
CA LYS A 92 -15.68 -70.45 -2.46
C LYS A 92 -15.59 -69.38 -3.57
N TYR A 93 -14.90 -69.77 -4.65
CA TYR A 93 -14.65 -69.14 -5.96
C TYR A 93 -15.97 -69.05 -6.81
N GLU A 94 -16.17 -68.31 -7.93
CA GLU A 94 -15.34 -67.73 -9.02
C GLU A 94 -16.25 -66.83 -9.97
N PRO A 95 -15.81 -66.25 -11.13
CA PRO A 95 -14.98 -65.05 -11.38
C PRO A 95 -15.61 -63.98 -12.32
N THR A 96 -14.94 -62.83 -12.50
CA THR A 96 -14.58 -62.28 -13.84
C THR A 96 -13.49 -61.19 -13.75
N SER A 97 -12.71 -61.11 -14.83
CA SER A 97 -11.38 -60.54 -15.16
C SER A 97 -10.93 -59.13 -14.72
N ARG A 98 -9.60 -59.01 -14.46
CA ARG A 98 -8.75 -57.79 -14.41
C ARG A 98 -7.81 -57.69 -15.63
N PRO A 99 -7.23 -56.50 -15.88
CA PRO A 99 -5.83 -56.35 -16.30
C PRO A 99 -4.95 -55.58 -15.27
N ASP A 100 -3.63 -55.79 -15.37
CA ASP A 100 -2.56 -55.53 -14.39
C ASP A 100 -2.07 -54.07 -14.19
N PRO A 101 -1.40 -53.74 -13.06
CA PRO A 101 -0.62 -52.51 -12.88
C PRO A 101 0.91 -52.71 -13.08
N PRO A 102 1.66 -51.66 -13.49
CA PRO A 102 3.08 -51.75 -13.79
C PRO A 102 4.03 -51.57 -12.59
N ALA A 103 5.28 -52.03 -12.80
CA ALA A 103 6.35 -52.25 -11.84
C ALA A 103 7.11 -51.00 -11.35
N ARG A 104 7.72 -51.13 -10.15
CA ARG A 104 8.67 -50.20 -9.53
C ARG A 104 10.03 -50.18 -10.25
N TYR A 105 10.63 -49.00 -10.36
CA TYR A 105 12.01 -48.77 -10.77
C TYR A 105 12.92 -48.53 -9.55
N GLU A 106 14.08 -49.20 -9.51
CA GLU A 106 15.21 -48.93 -8.62
C GLU A 106 16.20 -47.92 -9.26
N PRO A 107 16.95 -47.13 -8.48
CA PRO A 107 17.91 -46.15 -9.00
C PRO A 107 19.32 -46.74 -9.25
N PRO A 108 20.09 -46.26 -10.25
CA PRO A 108 21.45 -46.72 -10.49
C PRO A 108 22.52 -45.89 -9.73
N PRO A 109 23.74 -46.45 -9.55
CA PRO A 109 24.79 -45.87 -8.72
C PRO A 109 25.70 -44.87 -9.46
N THR A 110 26.33 -43.99 -8.68
CA THR A 110 27.33 -42.98 -9.07
C THR A 110 28.73 -43.55 -9.29
N LYS A 111 29.45 -43.01 -10.29
CA LYS A 111 30.90 -42.72 -10.33
C LYS A 111 31.35 -42.51 -11.79
N TYR A 112 32.06 -41.42 -12.10
CA TYR A 112 33.16 -41.43 -13.09
C TYR A 112 34.02 -40.15 -12.98
N GLU A 113 35.33 -40.36 -12.94
CA GLU A 113 36.43 -39.46 -13.37
C GLU A 113 37.29 -40.27 -14.39
N PRO A 114 38.37 -39.74 -15.00
CA PRO A 114 38.42 -38.88 -16.19
C PRO A 114 39.23 -39.56 -17.34
N THR A 115 39.27 -38.96 -18.55
CA THR A 115 40.48 -38.77 -19.44
C THR A 115 40.23 -38.75 -20.98
N THR A 116 40.82 -37.72 -21.61
CA THR A 116 41.59 -37.63 -22.89
C THR A 116 40.96 -37.81 -24.30
N ARG A 117 40.99 -36.68 -25.07
CA ARG A 117 41.58 -36.38 -26.43
C ARG A 117 41.41 -37.41 -27.60
N ALA A 118 41.22 -37.07 -28.89
CA ALA A 118 41.47 -35.86 -29.69
C ALA A 118 40.75 -35.86 -31.09
N THR A 119 40.47 -34.66 -31.65
CA THR A 119 40.55 -34.12 -33.07
C THR A 119 40.00 -34.93 -34.27
N GLU A 120 39.34 -34.43 -35.35
CA GLU A 120 39.19 -33.14 -36.12
C GLU A 120 38.16 -33.39 -37.30
N PRO A 121 37.83 -32.50 -38.30
CA PRO A 121 37.66 -31.03 -38.38
C PRO A 121 36.36 -30.54 -39.13
N LEU A 122 36.24 -29.20 -39.21
CA LEU A 122 35.18 -28.22 -39.59
C LEU A 122 34.62 -28.22 -41.06
N PRO A 123 33.49 -27.51 -41.38
CA PRO A 123 33.42 -26.03 -41.62
C PRO A 123 32.14 -25.38 -41.05
N GLY A 124 31.98 -24.09 -40.76
CA GLY A 124 32.73 -22.86 -40.97
C GLY A 124 31.71 -21.70 -40.98
N TYR A 125 31.72 -20.83 -39.96
CA TYR A 125 31.18 -19.46 -39.99
C TYR A 125 32.01 -18.60 -39.02
N GLY A 126 32.56 -17.50 -39.54
CA GLY A 126 33.58 -16.68 -38.85
C GLY A 126 33.04 -15.81 -37.71
N PRO A 127 33.93 -15.35 -36.80
CA PRO A 127 33.54 -14.59 -35.62
C PRO A 127 33.42 -13.08 -35.88
N ARG A 128 32.37 -12.49 -35.31
CA ARG A 128 32.17 -11.05 -35.15
C ARG A 128 33.09 -10.58 -34.02
N LYS A 129 33.87 -9.50 -34.25
CA LYS A 129 34.74 -8.87 -33.24
C LYS A 129 33.90 -8.37 -32.05
N GLU A 130 34.16 -8.91 -30.86
CA GLU A 130 33.73 -8.33 -29.59
C GLU A 130 34.75 -7.28 -29.14
N GLN A 131 34.27 -6.07 -28.85
CA GLN A 131 35.04 -5.04 -28.16
C GLN A 131 34.95 -5.28 -26.64
N PRO A 132 36.04 -5.10 -25.88
CA PRO A 132 36.00 -5.24 -24.42
C PRO A 132 35.27 -4.05 -23.76
N PRO A 133 34.57 -4.27 -22.63
CA PRO A 133 33.89 -3.20 -21.90
C PRO A 133 34.90 -2.30 -21.18
N THR A 134 34.74 -0.99 -21.36
CA THR A 134 35.43 0.07 -20.63
C THR A 134 35.14 -0.01 -19.14
N ARG A 135 36.21 -0.16 -18.34
CA ARG A 135 36.24 -0.08 -16.88
C ARG A 135 35.96 1.37 -16.45
N TYR A 136 34.84 1.61 -15.76
CA TYR A 136 34.59 2.85 -15.00
C TYR A 136 34.94 2.59 -13.52
N GLU A 137 35.90 3.33 -12.99
CA GLU A 137 36.19 3.37 -11.55
C GLU A 137 35.23 4.34 -10.85
N PRO A 138 34.67 4.00 -9.67
CA PRO A 138 33.79 4.89 -8.93
C PRO A 138 34.59 5.88 -8.08
N THR A 139 34.43 7.18 -8.33
CA THR A 139 34.95 8.23 -7.44
C THR A 139 33.97 8.44 -6.28
N VAL A 140 34.39 8.00 -5.09
CA VAL A 140 33.71 8.21 -3.81
C VAL A 140 33.87 9.68 -3.39
N THR A 141 32.77 10.40 -3.14
CA THR A 141 32.80 11.72 -2.50
C THR A 141 32.26 11.59 -1.09
N THR A 142 33.13 11.72 -0.09
CA THR A 142 32.81 11.78 1.34
C THR A 142 32.90 13.23 1.81
N THR A 143 31.83 13.74 2.42
CA THR A 143 31.75 15.00 3.20
C THR A 143 31.49 14.59 4.66
N GLN A 144 32.05 15.11 5.76
CA GLN A 144 32.70 16.37 6.19
C GLN A 144 33.60 16.05 7.44
N PRO A 145 33.87 16.93 8.44
CA PRO A 145 34.45 18.30 8.51
C PRO A 145 35.70 18.37 9.43
N ILE A 146 36.42 19.52 9.50
CA ILE A 146 36.90 20.23 10.73
C ILE A 146 37.98 21.31 10.40
N LYS A 147 37.83 22.46 11.07
CA LYS A 147 38.68 23.68 11.17
C LYS A 147 40.09 23.35 11.68
N GLN A 148 41.21 24.02 11.34
CA GLN A 148 41.65 25.40 11.67
C GLN A 148 43.20 25.50 11.38
N PRO A 149 43.92 26.59 11.73
CA PRO A 149 44.27 27.81 10.97
C PRO A 149 45.67 27.82 10.29
N LEU A 150 45.94 28.79 9.40
CA LEU A 150 47.28 29.06 8.84
C LEU A 150 47.89 30.37 9.39
N PRO A 151 49.18 30.42 9.78
CA PRO A 151 49.85 31.64 10.20
C PRO A 151 50.64 32.34 9.08
N ARG A 152 50.30 33.63 8.93
CA ARG A 152 51.06 34.85 8.61
C ARG A 152 52.41 34.75 7.84
N VAL A 153 52.43 35.39 6.66
CA VAL A 153 53.62 36.03 6.08
C VAL A 153 53.30 37.51 5.86
N ASP A 154 54.13 38.38 6.45
CA ASP A 154 54.06 39.83 6.33
C ASP A 154 54.52 40.28 4.94
N GLU A 155 53.69 41.03 4.22
CA GLU A 155 54.12 41.84 3.09
C GLU A 155 53.82 43.32 3.37
N THR A 156 54.88 44.01 3.78
CA THR A 156 54.99 45.46 3.78
C THR A 156 55.10 45.96 2.34
N TYR A 157 54.16 46.80 1.92
CA TYR A 157 54.20 47.55 0.66
C TYR A 157 55.40 48.51 0.61
N PRO A 158 56.17 48.55 -0.48
CA PRO A 158 56.86 49.75 -0.92
C PRO A 158 55.92 50.56 -1.82
N LYS A 159 55.62 51.80 -1.40
CA LYS A 159 55.13 52.82 -2.32
C LYS A 159 56.23 53.16 -3.31
N ASN A 160 56.03 52.85 -4.58
CA ASN A 160 56.69 53.55 -5.69
C ASN A 160 55.64 53.94 -6.72
N GLU A 161 55.82 55.18 -7.18
CA GLU A 161 54.94 55.98 -8.02
C GLU A 161 54.57 55.28 -9.34
N PRO A 162 53.40 55.57 -9.92
CA PRO A 162 53.04 55.02 -11.23
C PRO A 162 53.97 55.57 -12.31
N LEU A 163 54.74 54.68 -12.95
CA LEU A 163 55.42 54.98 -14.21
C LEU A 163 54.41 55.36 -15.31
N PRO A 164 54.80 56.20 -16.28
CA PRO A 164 53.89 56.75 -17.28
C PRO A 164 53.26 55.67 -18.18
N LYS A 165 52.01 55.89 -18.58
CA LYS A 165 51.17 54.94 -19.34
C LYS A 165 51.64 54.62 -20.78
N ASP A 166 52.78 55.16 -21.22
CA ASP A 166 53.19 55.09 -22.63
C ASP A 166 53.96 53.81 -23.01
N GLU A 167 54.17 52.87 -22.09
CA GLU A 167 54.98 51.66 -22.36
C GLU A 167 54.18 50.36 -22.58
N LEU A 168 52.86 50.45 -22.79
CA LEU A 168 51.98 49.28 -23.05
C LEU A 168 51.56 49.09 -24.51
N LEU A 169 52.22 49.74 -25.47
CA LEU A 169 51.98 49.48 -26.89
C LEU A 169 53.05 48.54 -27.48
N PRO A 170 52.65 47.51 -28.26
CA PRO A 170 53.61 46.56 -28.85
C PRO A 170 54.55 47.29 -29.82
N LYS A 171 55.86 47.02 -29.71
CA LYS A 171 56.85 47.43 -30.70
C LYS A 171 56.57 46.69 -32.02
N HIS A 172 56.30 47.43 -33.09
CA HIS A 172 56.17 46.88 -34.45
C HIS A 172 57.53 46.37 -34.94
N GLU A 173 57.64 45.07 -35.22
CA GLU A 173 58.64 44.55 -36.16
C GLU A 173 58.21 44.87 -37.59
N PRO A 174 59.14 45.17 -38.52
CA PRO A 174 58.82 45.60 -39.87
C PRO A 174 58.34 44.44 -40.73
N SER A 175 57.14 44.58 -41.31
CA SER A 175 56.58 43.67 -42.32
C SER A 175 57.22 43.89 -43.70
N LEU A 176 57.32 42.79 -44.46
CA LEU A 176 57.78 42.72 -45.85
C LEU A 176 56.96 43.64 -46.79
N PRO A 177 57.54 44.14 -47.90
CA PRO A 177 56.90 45.15 -48.72
C PRO A 177 55.80 44.54 -49.60
N GLY A 178 54.54 44.94 -49.37
CA GLY A 178 53.44 44.61 -50.27
C GLY A 178 52.01 44.63 -49.70
N GLU A 179 51.78 44.84 -48.41
CA GLU A 179 50.41 44.92 -47.85
C GLU A 179 50.00 46.37 -47.53
N GLU A 180 48.82 46.76 -48.05
CA GLU A 180 48.16 48.03 -47.71
C GLU A 180 47.70 48.05 -46.24
N PRO A 181 47.76 49.20 -45.55
CA PRO A 181 47.43 49.29 -44.14
C PRO A 181 45.92 49.13 -43.91
N LYS A 182 45.53 48.18 -43.03
CA LYS A 182 44.15 48.09 -42.52
C LYS A 182 43.84 49.34 -41.69
N GLU A 183 42.81 50.09 -42.10
CA GLU A 183 42.27 51.23 -41.36
C GLU A 183 41.91 50.84 -39.92
N SER A 184 42.55 51.47 -38.92
CA SER A 184 42.13 51.32 -37.53
C SER A 184 40.87 52.15 -37.29
N PHE A 185 39.72 51.50 -37.22
CA PHE A 185 38.46 52.10 -36.78
C PHE A 185 38.51 52.40 -35.26
N GLY A 186 39.19 53.48 -34.89
CA GLY A 186 39.26 53.94 -33.50
C GLY A 186 40.00 55.26 -33.38
N LEU A 187 39.38 56.25 -32.73
CA LEU A 187 40.04 57.51 -32.37
C LEU A 187 41.12 57.24 -31.33
N THR A 188 42.28 57.88 -31.47
CA THR A 188 43.35 57.83 -30.45
C THR A 188 42.92 58.57 -29.17
N LEU A 189 43.54 58.26 -28.02
CA LEU A 189 43.20 58.88 -26.74
C LEU A 189 43.24 60.42 -26.81
N ALA A 190 44.25 60.98 -27.50
CA ALA A 190 44.42 62.42 -27.69
C ALA A 190 43.28 63.04 -28.53
N GLU A 191 42.78 62.32 -29.55
CA GLU A 191 41.66 62.78 -30.37
C GLU A 191 40.34 62.68 -29.62
N VAL A 192 40.13 61.64 -28.80
CA VAL A 192 38.94 61.50 -27.94
C VAL A 192 38.90 62.59 -26.87
N GLU A 193 40.05 62.96 -26.29
CA GLU A 193 40.11 64.02 -25.27
C GLU A 193 39.61 65.37 -25.78
N LYS A 194 39.81 65.67 -27.07
CA LYS A 194 39.30 66.89 -27.71
C LYS A 194 37.77 66.97 -27.73
N TYR A 195 37.09 65.84 -27.91
CA TYR A 195 35.62 65.76 -27.99
C TYR A 195 34.97 65.26 -26.69
N LYS A 196 35.75 64.80 -25.70
CA LYS A 196 35.27 64.27 -24.41
C LYS A 196 34.39 65.25 -23.63
N ASN A 197 34.69 66.54 -23.75
CA ASN A 197 34.02 67.64 -23.04
C ASN A 197 33.06 68.42 -23.94
N ASP A 198 32.78 67.94 -25.16
CA ASP A 198 31.75 68.53 -26.01
C ASP A 198 30.42 68.62 -25.22
N PRO A 199 29.76 69.79 -25.20
CA PRO A 199 28.53 70.00 -24.43
C PRO A 199 27.46 68.94 -24.69
N PHE A 200 27.33 68.45 -25.94
CA PHE A 200 26.35 67.44 -26.30
C PHE A 200 26.69 66.08 -25.67
N TRP A 201 27.89 65.55 -25.92
CA TRP A 201 28.31 64.23 -25.45
C TRP A 201 28.48 64.15 -23.93
N ARG A 202 28.92 65.24 -23.30
CA ARG A 202 28.97 65.35 -21.84
C ARG A 202 27.56 65.29 -21.24
N THR A 203 26.62 66.05 -21.78
CA THR A 203 25.24 66.09 -21.28
C THR A 203 24.56 64.73 -21.48
N LEU A 204 24.70 64.12 -22.66
CA LEU A 204 24.14 62.80 -22.96
C LEU A 204 24.68 61.71 -22.01
N ARG A 205 26.00 61.69 -21.75
CA ARG A 205 26.62 60.72 -20.84
C ARG A 205 26.09 60.86 -19.41
N TRP A 206 25.97 62.08 -18.91
CA TRP A 206 25.42 62.34 -17.58
C TRP A 206 23.93 61.99 -17.49
N VAL A 207 23.15 62.32 -18.51
CA VAL A 207 21.72 61.94 -18.58
C VAL A 207 21.57 60.42 -18.57
N LEU A 208 22.31 59.69 -19.40
CA LEU A 208 22.26 58.22 -19.43
C LEU A 208 22.74 57.59 -18.12
N PHE A 209 23.79 58.14 -17.50
CA PHE A 209 24.29 57.66 -16.21
C PHE A 209 23.27 57.87 -15.09
N ILE A 210 22.66 59.05 -15.01
CA ILE A 210 21.62 59.35 -14.01
C ILE A 210 20.39 58.47 -14.26
N LEU A 211 19.96 58.33 -15.52
CA LEU A 211 18.81 57.50 -15.89
C LEU A 211 19.04 56.03 -15.57
N PHE A 212 20.25 55.51 -15.76
CA PHE A 212 20.63 54.15 -15.35
C PHE A 212 20.46 53.95 -13.85
N TRP A 213 20.98 54.85 -13.01
CA TRP A 213 20.86 54.74 -11.56
C TRP A 213 19.42 54.92 -11.07
N LEU A 214 18.65 55.82 -11.69
CA LEU A 214 17.21 55.97 -11.39
C LEU A 214 16.42 54.71 -11.72
N LEU A 215 16.66 54.10 -12.89
CA LEU A 215 16.03 52.82 -13.27
C LEU A 215 16.44 51.69 -12.33
N TRP A 216 17.71 51.64 -11.94
CA TRP A 216 18.20 50.63 -11.01
C TRP A 216 17.55 50.74 -9.63
N ILE A 217 17.46 51.96 -9.10
CA ILE A 217 16.77 52.24 -7.83
C ILE A 217 15.28 51.91 -7.94
N LEU A 218 14.62 52.29 -9.04
CA LEU A 218 13.22 51.96 -9.30
C LEU A 218 12.99 50.44 -9.32
N MET A 219 13.85 49.69 -10.01
CA MET A 219 13.78 48.23 -10.09
C MET A 219 14.00 47.58 -8.71
N PHE A 220 14.92 48.11 -7.91
CA PHE A 220 15.18 47.63 -6.56
C PHE A 220 14.00 47.90 -5.62
N ILE A 221 13.42 49.10 -5.67
CA ILE A 221 12.20 49.45 -4.93
C ILE A 221 11.03 48.57 -5.38
N ALA A 222 10.85 48.34 -6.68
CA ALA A 222 9.82 47.45 -7.19
C ALA A 222 9.99 46.01 -6.70
N ALA A 223 11.22 45.49 -6.67
CA ALA A 223 11.51 44.16 -6.12
C ALA A 223 11.17 44.08 -4.62
N ILE A 224 11.55 45.09 -3.83
CA ILE A 224 11.20 45.16 -2.41
C ILE A 224 9.68 45.23 -2.22
N LEU A 225 8.99 46.06 -3.02
CA LEU A 225 7.53 46.19 -2.96
C LEU A 225 6.84 44.87 -3.33
N ILE A 226 7.32 44.15 -4.34
CA ILE A 226 6.80 42.82 -4.69
C ILE A 226 6.95 41.86 -3.51
N VAL A 227 8.10 41.84 -2.83
CA VAL A 227 8.33 40.95 -1.68
C VAL A 227 7.49 41.36 -0.46
N ALA A 228 7.39 42.66 -0.18
CA ALA A 228 6.69 43.18 1.00
C ALA A 228 5.16 43.18 0.85
N LEU A 229 4.66 43.40 -0.37
CA LEU A 229 3.22 43.38 -0.69
C LEU A 229 2.75 42.02 -1.19
N SER A 230 3.67 41.08 -1.45
CA SER A 230 3.30 39.68 -1.64
C SER A 230 2.57 39.22 -0.39
N PRO A 231 1.28 38.83 -0.48
CA PRO A 231 0.65 38.18 0.65
C PRO A 231 1.51 36.97 1.02
N GLY A 232 1.73 36.77 2.32
CA GLY A 232 2.34 35.51 2.77
C GLY A 232 1.53 34.39 2.15
N CYS A 233 2.19 33.46 1.45
CA CYS A 233 1.52 32.26 0.96
C CYS A 233 0.73 31.70 2.15
N ALA A 234 -0.60 31.60 2.04
CA ALA A 234 -1.40 30.96 3.06
C ALA A 234 -0.70 29.64 3.40
N VAL A 235 -0.37 29.43 4.68
CA VAL A 235 0.30 28.23 5.13
C VAL A 235 -0.64 27.09 4.77
N LYS A 236 -0.39 26.47 3.62
CA LYS A 236 -1.09 25.26 3.22
C LYS A 236 -0.54 24.21 4.16
N ILE A 237 -1.28 23.89 5.23
CA ILE A 237 -1.02 22.72 6.03
C ILE A 237 -0.95 21.59 5.02
N ALA A 238 0.26 21.08 4.77
CA ALA A 238 0.42 19.95 3.89
C ALA A 238 -0.17 18.77 4.66
N PRO A 239 -1.31 18.20 4.22
CA PRO A 239 -1.83 16.98 4.82
C PRO A 239 -0.74 15.92 4.86
N SER A 240 -0.78 15.10 5.91
CA SER A 240 0.24 14.08 6.14
C SER A 240 0.32 13.13 4.96
N TRP A 241 1.52 12.60 4.69
CA TRP A 241 1.80 11.78 3.50
C TRP A 241 0.79 10.65 3.27
N TRP A 242 0.28 10.05 4.35
CA TRP A 242 -0.62 8.91 4.33
C TRP A 242 -2.05 9.27 3.93
N GLN A 243 -2.53 10.49 4.24
CA GLN A 243 -3.95 10.88 4.06
C GLN A 243 -4.42 10.88 2.60
N SER A 244 -3.51 10.83 1.62
CA SER A 244 -3.85 10.65 0.21
C SER A 244 -2.97 9.61 -0.49
N ALA A 245 -2.22 8.81 0.26
CA ALA A 245 -1.23 7.89 -0.29
C ALA A 245 -1.90 6.76 -1.08
N ILE A 246 -1.19 6.29 -2.09
CA ILE A 246 -1.37 4.96 -2.66
C ILE A 246 -0.34 4.07 -1.97
N ALA A 247 -0.86 3.17 -1.13
CA ALA A 247 -0.14 2.07 -0.53
C ALA A 247 -0.24 0.87 -1.47
N TYR A 248 0.90 0.31 -1.87
CA TYR A 248 0.98 -0.86 -2.73
C TYR A 248 1.26 -2.09 -1.87
N HIS A 249 0.26 -2.95 -1.75
CA HIS A 249 0.29 -4.15 -0.92
C HIS A 249 0.93 -5.31 -1.67
N ILE A 250 2.13 -5.67 -1.23
CA ILE A 250 2.96 -6.72 -1.80
C ILE A 250 2.74 -8.00 -1.00
N TRP A 251 2.42 -9.09 -1.70
CA TRP A 251 2.60 -10.44 -1.17
C TRP A 251 4.03 -10.91 -1.49
N THR A 252 4.95 -10.74 -0.53
CA THR A 252 6.40 -10.93 -0.74
C THR A 252 6.75 -12.27 -1.42
N PRO A 253 6.20 -13.43 -1.00
CA PRO A 253 6.52 -14.73 -1.59
C PRO A 253 6.22 -14.86 -3.09
N SER A 254 5.36 -14.01 -3.65
CA SER A 254 4.91 -14.10 -5.04
C SER A 254 5.27 -12.88 -5.88
N PHE A 255 6.08 -11.96 -5.34
CA PHE A 255 6.33 -10.68 -5.99
C PHE A 255 7.54 -10.71 -6.94
N GLN A 256 8.71 -11.13 -6.45
CA GLN A 256 9.91 -11.31 -7.27
C GLN A 256 10.89 -12.23 -6.54
N ASP A 257 11.34 -13.29 -7.22
CA ASP A 257 12.42 -14.17 -6.79
C ASP A 257 13.74 -13.65 -7.38
N SER A 258 14.75 -13.47 -6.53
CA SER A 258 16.08 -12.98 -6.93
C SER A 258 17.16 -14.06 -7.01
N ASP A 259 16.99 -15.19 -6.32
CA ASP A 259 18.01 -16.23 -6.18
C ASP A 259 17.70 -17.51 -7.00
N GLY A 260 16.53 -17.58 -7.61
CA GLY A 260 16.08 -18.67 -8.47
C GLY A 260 15.60 -19.90 -7.72
N ASP A 261 15.27 -19.79 -6.43
CA ASP A 261 14.73 -20.89 -5.63
C ASP A 261 13.23 -21.14 -5.85
N GLY A 262 12.57 -20.26 -6.62
CA GLY A 262 11.16 -20.33 -6.97
C GLY A 262 10.21 -19.60 -6.02
N LEU A 263 10.72 -18.87 -5.03
CA LEU A 263 9.97 -18.10 -4.05
C LEU A 263 10.44 -16.64 -4.04
N GLY A 264 9.51 -15.71 -3.88
CA GLY A 264 9.84 -14.29 -3.80
C GLY A 264 10.51 -13.91 -2.48
N ASP A 265 11.45 -12.97 -2.55
CA ASP A 265 12.30 -12.53 -1.44
C ASP A 265 12.47 -10.99 -1.42
N PHE A 266 13.06 -10.46 -0.35
CA PHE A 266 13.21 -9.00 -0.20
C PHE A 266 14.24 -8.39 -1.17
N ASN A 267 15.25 -9.13 -1.62
CA ASN A 267 16.18 -8.65 -2.64
C ASN A 267 15.48 -8.49 -3.99
N GLY A 268 14.61 -9.44 -4.34
CA GLY A 268 13.72 -9.33 -5.50
C GLY A 268 12.74 -8.18 -5.37
N ALA A 269 12.20 -7.93 -4.17
CA ALA A 269 11.36 -6.76 -3.93
C ALA A 269 12.11 -5.44 -4.17
N ILE A 270 13.39 -5.35 -3.76
CA ILE A 270 14.27 -4.20 -4.01
C ILE A 270 14.40 -3.91 -5.52
N ASP A 271 14.63 -4.95 -6.32
CA ASP A 271 14.79 -4.84 -7.78
C ASP A 271 13.57 -4.20 -8.47
N ARG A 272 12.39 -4.37 -7.87
CA ARG A 272 11.11 -3.89 -8.42
C ARG A 272 10.63 -2.56 -7.82
N LEU A 273 11.33 -2.00 -6.83
CA LEU A 273 10.97 -0.69 -6.24
C LEU A 273 10.96 0.44 -7.28
N GLU A 274 11.81 0.39 -8.30
CA GLU A 274 11.79 1.39 -9.37
C GLU A 274 10.53 1.27 -10.24
N ASN A 275 10.02 0.06 -10.50
CA ASN A 275 8.75 -0.15 -11.19
C ASN A 275 7.61 0.47 -10.39
N ILE A 276 7.55 0.20 -9.08
CA ILE A 276 6.54 0.75 -8.16
C ILE A 276 6.60 2.29 -8.14
N ARG A 277 7.79 2.87 -7.96
CA ARG A 277 7.99 4.33 -7.97
C ARG A 277 7.51 4.95 -9.29
N ARG A 278 7.78 4.30 -10.43
CA ARG A 278 7.33 4.77 -11.75
C ARG A 278 5.82 4.78 -11.89
N LEU A 279 5.07 3.96 -11.14
CA LEU A 279 3.60 4.00 -11.15
C LEU A 279 3.05 5.23 -10.42
N GLY A 280 3.81 5.86 -9.53
CA GLY A 280 3.31 6.95 -8.69
C GLY A 280 2.72 6.47 -7.37
N VAL A 281 3.10 5.28 -6.92
CA VAL A 281 2.90 4.80 -5.55
C VAL A 281 3.78 5.60 -4.58
N GLN A 282 3.30 5.81 -3.36
CA GLN A 282 4.01 6.55 -2.31
C GLN A 282 4.42 5.67 -1.13
N ALA A 283 3.73 4.54 -0.92
CA ALA A 283 4.05 3.60 0.15
C ALA A 283 4.02 2.16 -0.36
N VAL A 284 4.93 1.34 0.15
CA VAL A 284 4.92 -0.12 -0.03
C VAL A 284 4.54 -0.75 1.29
N TRP A 285 3.57 -1.65 1.23
CA TRP A 285 3.19 -2.48 2.36
C TRP A 285 3.57 -3.91 2.04
N ALA A 286 4.64 -4.41 2.68
CA ALA A 286 5.14 -5.76 2.45
C ALA A 286 4.57 -6.72 3.49
N SER A 287 3.98 -7.83 3.02
CA SER A 287 3.49 -8.91 3.87
C SER A 287 3.58 -10.26 3.14
N PRO A 288 3.81 -11.38 3.83
CA PRO A 288 4.46 -11.49 5.13
C PRO A 288 5.87 -10.86 5.17
N LEU A 289 6.37 -10.63 6.37
CA LEU A 289 7.73 -10.16 6.65
C LEU A 289 8.35 -10.96 7.79
N LEU A 290 7.61 -11.08 8.90
CA LEU A 290 8.07 -11.74 10.13
C LEU A 290 8.06 -13.27 10.01
N LEU A 291 8.96 -13.93 10.76
CA LEU A 291 9.03 -15.38 10.87
C LEU A 291 7.74 -15.94 11.47
N SER A 292 7.03 -16.78 10.71
CA SER A 292 5.71 -17.29 11.12
C SER A 292 5.41 -18.71 10.65
N ASP A 293 4.31 -19.27 11.16
CA ASP A 293 3.78 -20.54 10.66
C ASP A 293 3.24 -20.37 9.24
N ASN A 294 4.01 -20.80 8.23
CA ASN A 294 3.59 -20.81 6.82
C ASN A 294 3.04 -19.45 6.34
N PHE A 295 3.75 -18.35 6.62
CA PHE A 295 3.36 -17.01 6.19
C PHE A 295 2.00 -16.55 6.73
N SER A 296 1.62 -17.01 7.93
CA SER A 296 0.41 -16.60 8.61
C SER A 296 0.67 -15.60 9.75
N ASP A 297 -0.40 -15.17 10.42
CA ASP A 297 -0.32 -14.27 11.58
C ASP A 297 0.18 -14.97 12.85
N ALA A 298 0.37 -16.30 12.84
CA ALA A 298 1.00 -17.02 13.95
C ALA A 298 2.52 -16.84 13.92
N ILE A 299 2.96 -15.69 14.45
CA ILE A 299 4.37 -15.29 14.52
C ILE A 299 5.15 -16.20 15.47
N ARG A 300 6.37 -16.60 15.07
CA ARG A 300 7.34 -17.34 15.88
C ARG A 300 8.39 -16.44 16.51
N ASP A 301 8.72 -15.33 15.84
CA ASP A 301 9.60 -14.27 16.36
C ASP A 301 9.23 -12.93 15.71
N HIS A 302 8.91 -11.94 16.52
CA HIS A 302 8.49 -10.60 16.07
C HIS A 302 9.65 -9.70 15.62
N ARG A 303 10.91 -10.11 15.82
CA ARG A 303 12.12 -9.36 15.43
C ARG A 303 12.89 -10.05 14.30
N ALA A 304 12.55 -11.29 13.97
CA ALA A 304 13.18 -12.03 12.88
C ALA A 304 12.33 -11.97 11.61
N VAL A 305 12.99 -11.73 10.48
CA VAL A 305 12.43 -11.93 9.15
C VAL A 305 12.28 -13.43 8.88
N ASP A 306 11.24 -13.83 8.15
CA ASP A 306 11.11 -15.23 7.74
C ASP A 306 12.30 -15.62 6.86
N SER A 307 13.06 -16.61 7.30
CA SER A 307 14.26 -17.10 6.62
C SER A 307 14.04 -17.53 5.15
N LYS A 308 12.80 -17.80 4.75
CA LYS A 308 12.43 -18.12 3.36
C LYS A 308 12.35 -16.88 2.46
N LEU A 309 12.30 -15.68 3.04
CA LEU A 309 12.16 -14.40 2.33
C LEU A 309 13.44 -13.55 2.39
N GLY A 310 14.45 -14.01 3.14
CA GLY A 310 15.72 -13.33 3.33
C GLY A 310 16.15 -13.30 4.79
N VAL A 311 17.15 -12.47 5.09
CA VAL A 311 17.63 -12.18 6.45
C VAL A 311 17.25 -10.76 6.88
N ASN A 312 17.38 -10.44 8.17
CA ASN A 312 17.06 -9.10 8.69
C ASN A 312 17.77 -7.96 7.95
N THR A 313 19.02 -8.18 7.49
CA THR A 313 19.78 -7.16 6.75
C THR A 313 19.21 -6.87 5.36
N ASP A 314 18.52 -7.83 4.74
CA ASP A 314 17.86 -7.63 3.45
C ASP A 314 16.66 -6.69 3.62
N VAL A 315 15.92 -6.82 4.72
CA VAL A 315 14.83 -5.90 5.06
C VAL A 315 15.35 -4.50 5.43
N ASP A 316 16.46 -4.40 6.17
CA ASP A 316 17.12 -3.12 6.42
C ASP A 316 17.47 -2.42 5.09
N THR A 317 18.04 -3.18 4.14
CA THR A 317 18.39 -2.69 2.79
C THR A 317 17.14 -2.32 1.99
N PHE A 318 16.05 -3.08 2.11
CA PHE A 318 14.78 -2.78 1.46
C PHE A 318 14.17 -1.47 1.95
N ILE A 319 14.20 -1.22 3.27
CA ILE A 319 13.71 0.03 3.86
C ILE A 319 14.55 1.21 3.34
N GLU A 320 15.87 1.09 3.37
CA GLU A 320 16.76 2.13 2.86
C GLU A 320 16.53 2.40 1.35
N ALA A 321 16.44 1.35 0.54
CA ALA A 321 16.21 1.46 -0.90
C ALA A 321 14.85 2.09 -1.23
N ALA A 322 13.81 1.78 -0.45
CA ALA A 322 12.50 2.40 -0.58
C ALA A 322 12.56 3.90 -0.23
N HIS A 323 13.18 4.25 0.90
CA HIS A 323 13.35 5.64 1.34
C HIS A 323 14.18 6.47 0.35
N ASN A 324 15.26 5.91 -0.21
CA ASN A 324 16.07 6.53 -1.26
C ASN A 324 15.28 6.85 -2.54
N LYS A 325 14.15 6.14 -2.74
CA LYS A 325 13.22 6.38 -3.85
C LYS A 325 12.02 7.27 -3.47
N GLY A 326 11.98 7.77 -2.23
CA GLY A 326 10.88 8.57 -1.69
C GLY A 326 9.63 7.75 -1.36
N LEU A 327 9.76 6.42 -1.27
CA LEU A 327 8.68 5.52 -0.86
C LEU A 327 8.69 5.38 0.66
N LYS A 328 7.51 5.14 1.23
CA LYS A 328 7.29 4.80 2.64
C LYS A 328 7.16 3.30 2.81
N VAL A 329 7.58 2.76 3.95
CA VAL A 329 7.48 1.31 4.21
C VAL A 329 6.53 1.04 5.36
N VAL A 330 5.53 0.22 5.10
CA VAL A 330 4.57 -0.27 6.07
C VAL A 330 4.75 -1.76 6.24
N MET A 331 4.65 -2.25 7.47
CA MET A 331 4.68 -3.68 7.76
C MET A 331 3.39 -4.17 8.43
N SER A 332 3.04 -5.43 8.17
CA SER A 332 2.04 -6.14 8.98
C SER A 332 2.62 -6.55 10.32
N MET A 333 1.90 -6.24 11.39
CA MET A 333 2.25 -6.57 12.77
C MET A 333 1.08 -7.31 13.43
N PRO A 334 1.09 -8.65 13.42
CA PRO A 334 0.17 -9.44 14.24
C PRO A 334 0.47 -9.21 15.70
N ILE A 335 -0.52 -8.69 16.43
CA ILE A 335 -0.35 -8.29 17.84
C ILE A 335 -1.23 -9.08 18.80
N ALA A 336 -2.18 -9.87 18.29
CA ALA A 336 -3.13 -10.57 19.14
C ALA A 336 -2.78 -12.04 19.41
N VAL A 337 -1.99 -12.67 18.55
CA VAL A 337 -1.67 -14.10 18.61
C VAL A 337 -0.21 -14.35 18.28
N THR A 338 0.31 -15.49 18.73
CA THR A 338 1.60 -16.03 18.28
C THR A 338 1.39 -17.46 17.78
N SER A 339 2.42 -18.07 17.22
CA SER A 339 2.51 -19.53 17.11
C SER A 339 2.67 -20.16 18.50
N ASN A 340 2.20 -21.40 18.65
CA ASN A 340 2.53 -22.22 19.82
C ASN A 340 4.00 -22.70 19.83
N GLU A 341 4.76 -22.45 18.76
CA GLU A 341 6.22 -22.61 18.70
C GLU A 341 6.99 -21.33 19.09
N HIS A 342 6.30 -20.23 19.36
CA HIS A 342 6.95 -18.99 19.82
C HIS A 342 7.58 -19.19 21.21
N ASP A 343 8.78 -18.62 21.42
CA ASP A 343 9.54 -18.75 22.68
C ASP A 343 8.69 -18.35 23.90
N TRP A 344 7.97 -17.23 23.81
CA TRP A 344 6.99 -16.82 24.81
C TRP A 344 5.97 -17.90 25.21
N PHE A 345 5.35 -18.60 24.26
CA PHE A 345 4.36 -19.64 24.58
C PHE A 345 5.03 -20.83 25.26
N ILE A 346 6.20 -21.23 24.77
CA ILE A 346 7.00 -22.33 25.34
C ILE A 346 7.39 -21.99 26.78
N ARG A 347 7.91 -20.79 27.05
CA ARG A 347 8.28 -20.34 28.40
C ARG A 347 7.06 -20.19 29.30
N SER A 348 5.98 -19.60 28.80
CA SER A 348 4.72 -19.47 29.54
C SER A 348 4.17 -20.84 29.98
N SER A 349 4.23 -21.84 29.10
CA SER A 349 3.84 -23.22 29.41
C SER A 349 4.73 -23.92 30.44
N ARG A 350 5.91 -23.37 30.73
CA ARG A 350 6.90 -23.87 31.70
C ARG A 350 7.20 -22.86 32.80
N ALA A 351 6.27 -21.95 33.09
CA ALA A 351 6.44 -20.91 34.10
C ALA A 351 6.52 -21.42 35.57
N SER A 352 6.43 -22.74 35.80
CA SER A 352 6.83 -23.39 37.06
C SER A 352 8.32 -23.24 37.33
N LEU A 353 9.11 -23.17 36.25
CA LEU A 353 10.55 -22.98 36.33
C LEU A 353 10.84 -21.52 36.68
N PRO A 354 11.66 -21.23 37.70
CA PRO A 354 11.93 -19.85 38.14
C PRO A 354 12.40 -18.92 37.03
N GLU A 355 13.21 -19.44 36.09
CA GLU A 355 13.69 -18.69 34.92
C GLU A 355 12.57 -18.24 33.96
N ASN A 356 11.41 -18.90 33.99
CA ASN A 356 10.26 -18.61 33.13
C ASN A 356 9.11 -17.94 33.88
N ALA A 357 9.24 -17.66 35.18
CA ALA A 357 8.15 -17.17 36.03
C ALA A 357 7.48 -15.90 35.49
N ASN A 358 8.27 -15.02 34.84
CA ASN A 358 7.79 -13.76 34.26
C ASN A 358 6.86 -13.96 33.05
N TYR A 359 6.91 -15.12 32.38
CA TYR A 359 6.08 -15.44 31.21
C TYR A 359 4.73 -16.08 31.61
N SER A 360 4.49 -16.38 32.89
CA SER A 360 3.28 -17.07 33.34
C SER A 360 1.98 -16.40 32.87
N GLY A 361 1.99 -15.07 32.78
CA GLY A 361 0.82 -14.28 32.38
C GLY A 361 0.77 -13.85 30.92
N TYR A 362 1.69 -14.30 30.05
CA TYR A 362 1.74 -13.88 28.64
C TYR A 362 0.56 -14.39 27.82
N TYR A 363 -0.07 -15.50 28.23
CA TYR A 363 -1.22 -16.10 27.58
C TYR A 363 -2.34 -16.37 28.58
N HIS A 364 -3.55 -16.57 28.08
CA HIS A 364 -4.70 -16.89 28.90
C HIS A 364 -4.76 -18.38 29.25
N TRP A 365 -4.25 -18.76 30.43
CA TRP A 365 -4.27 -20.13 30.96
C TRP A 365 -5.44 -20.37 31.95
N ARG A 366 -6.00 -21.58 31.98
CA ARG A 366 -7.08 -21.99 32.89
C ARG A 366 -7.02 -23.46 33.30
N ARG A 367 -7.58 -23.78 34.47
CA ARG A 367 -7.67 -25.17 34.98
C ARG A 367 -9.00 -25.89 34.67
N SER A 368 -9.99 -25.17 34.15
CA SER A 368 -11.30 -25.73 33.84
C SER A 368 -12.04 -24.89 32.82
N GLY A 369 -12.84 -25.54 31.97
CA GLY A 369 -13.73 -24.90 31.02
C GLY A 369 -13.31 -25.12 29.57
N ALA A 370 -13.82 -26.20 28.97
CA ALA A 370 -13.78 -26.41 27.54
C ALA A 370 -14.79 -25.45 26.88
N PHE A 371 -14.32 -24.25 26.56
CA PHE A 371 -15.04 -23.29 25.73
C PHE A 371 -14.58 -23.42 24.27
N PRO A 372 -15.35 -22.96 23.28
CA PRO A 372 -14.98 -23.09 21.85
C PRO A 372 -13.61 -22.50 21.47
N PHE A 373 -13.11 -21.54 22.26
CA PHE A 373 -11.83 -20.85 22.06
C PHE A 373 -10.71 -21.36 22.98
N MET A 374 -10.90 -22.53 23.61
CA MET A 374 -9.96 -23.09 24.57
C MET A 374 -9.55 -24.49 24.15
N SER A 375 -8.25 -24.76 24.15
CA SER A 375 -7.70 -26.09 23.88
C SER A 375 -6.93 -26.62 25.07
N GLU A 376 -7.04 -27.92 25.29
CA GLU A 376 -6.28 -28.63 26.33
C GLU A 376 -4.79 -28.65 25.97
N PHE A 377 -3.93 -28.27 26.90
CA PHE A 377 -2.49 -28.30 26.67
C PHE A 377 -1.96 -29.71 26.94
N LYS A 378 -1.48 -30.40 25.90
CA LYS A 378 -0.75 -31.68 26.00
C LYS A 378 -1.41 -32.74 26.90
N ASN A 379 -2.74 -32.88 26.81
CA ASN A 379 -3.53 -33.81 27.62
C ASN A 379 -3.38 -33.58 29.14
N THR A 380 -3.23 -32.32 29.57
CA THR A 380 -3.21 -31.90 30.98
C THR A 380 -4.55 -31.31 31.39
N THR A 381 -4.80 -31.06 32.66
CA THR A 381 -6.02 -30.34 33.10
C THR A 381 -5.95 -28.82 32.87
N ILE A 382 -4.99 -28.35 32.09
CA ILE A 382 -4.75 -26.94 31.81
C ILE A 382 -5.13 -26.62 30.37
N TYR A 383 -5.94 -25.58 30.20
CA TYR A 383 -6.41 -25.07 28.92
C TYR A 383 -5.79 -23.71 28.64
N TYR A 384 -5.61 -23.38 27.36
CA TYR A 384 -5.19 -22.06 26.91
C TYR A 384 -6.16 -21.52 25.86
N MET A 385 -6.30 -20.19 25.82
CA MET A 385 -7.13 -19.52 24.82
C MET A 385 -6.40 -19.40 23.49
N HIS A 386 -7.11 -19.66 22.40
CA HIS A 386 -6.56 -19.57 21.04
C HIS A 386 -7.55 -18.91 20.08
N TYR A 387 -7.04 -18.47 18.93
CA TYR A 387 -7.85 -17.92 17.84
C TYR A 387 -8.93 -18.91 17.40
N ASP A 388 -10.08 -18.42 16.92
CA ASP A 388 -11.21 -19.28 16.56
C ASP A 388 -10.77 -20.46 15.70
N SER A 389 -11.08 -21.67 16.18
CA SER A 389 -10.81 -22.94 15.48
C SER A 389 -9.34 -23.16 15.07
N LYS A 390 -8.39 -22.45 15.69
CA LYS A 390 -6.95 -22.58 15.45
C LYS A 390 -6.17 -22.77 16.76
N PRO A 391 -6.10 -23.99 17.31
CA PRO A 391 -5.37 -24.28 18.55
C PRO A 391 -3.89 -23.89 18.52
N ASN A 392 -3.25 -23.90 17.35
CA ASN A 392 -1.86 -23.50 17.20
C ASN A 392 -1.63 -21.97 17.26
N TRP A 393 -2.69 -21.17 17.43
CA TRP A 393 -2.64 -19.70 17.47
C TRP A 393 -3.05 -19.20 18.87
N PRO A 394 -2.25 -19.45 19.92
CA PRO A 394 -2.55 -18.98 21.27
C PRO A 394 -2.64 -17.44 21.33
N ILE A 395 -3.64 -16.96 22.07
CA ILE A 395 -3.95 -15.52 22.21
C ILE A 395 -3.10 -14.89 23.33
N LEU A 396 -2.48 -13.78 22.99
CA LEU A 396 -1.68 -12.94 23.88
C LEU A 396 -2.56 -12.22 24.91
N ASN A 397 -2.10 -12.17 26.15
CA ASN A 397 -2.80 -11.51 27.25
C ASN A 397 -2.30 -10.07 27.46
N TRP A 398 -2.86 -9.12 26.72
CA TRP A 398 -2.50 -7.69 26.79
C TRP A 398 -2.76 -7.02 28.14
N GLN A 399 -3.47 -7.66 29.07
CA GLN A 399 -3.59 -7.16 30.44
C GLN A 399 -2.31 -7.34 31.26
N ASN A 400 -1.39 -8.20 30.79
CA ASN A 400 -0.10 -8.41 31.45
C ASN A 400 0.89 -7.27 31.09
N ASN A 401 1.38 -6.56 32.10
CA ASN A 401 2.30 -5.44 31.91
C ASN A 401 3.65 -5.86 31.30
N ALA A 402 4.18 -7.03 31.66
CA ALA A 402 5.46 -7.50 31.10
C ALA A 402 5.33 -7.79 29.60
N LEU A 403 4.24 -8.42 29.18
CA LEU A 403 3.96 -8.62 27.76
C LEU A 403 3.78 -7.29 27.00
N ARG A 404 3.05 -6.32 27.59
CA ARG A 404 2.87 -5.00 26.95
C ARG A 404 4.21 -4.31 26.70
N ASN A 405 5.11 -4.33 27.70
CA ASN A 405 6.44 -3.75 27.56
C ASN A 405 7.27 -4.46 26.47
N ASP A 406 7.25 -5.80 26.43
CA ASP A 406 7.96 -6.56 25.39
C ASP A 406 7.42 -6.24 23.97
N MET A 407 6.10 -6.07 23.82
CA MET A 407 5.48 -5.64 22.56
C MET A 407 5.83 -4.20 22.17
N PHE A 408 5.89 -3.29 23.15
CA PHE A 408 6.34 -1.91 22.94
C PHE A 408 7.80 -1.85 22.49
N ASP A 409 8.67 -2.68 23.07
CA ASP A 409 10.06 -2.80 22.62
C ASP A 409 10.16 -3.35 21.18
N ILE A 410 9.23 -4.21 20.74
CA ILE A 410 9.14 -4.67 19.35
C ILE A 410 8.76 -3.53 18.41
N PHE A 411 7.77 -2.70 18.76
CA PHE A 411 7.43 -1.52 17.97
C PHE A 411 8.61 -0.56 17.87
N SER A 412 9.27 -0.27 18.99
CA SER A 412 10.46 0.58 19.07
C SER A 412 11.58 0.05 18.16
N TYR A 413 11.85 -1.27 18.21
CA TYR A 413 12.84 -1.91 17.34
C TYR A 413 12.58 -1.62 15.86
N TRP A 414 11.35 -1.81 15.37
CA TRP A 414 11.02 -1.60 13.97
C TRP A 414 10.95 -0.11 13.57
N ILE A 415 10.59 0.78 14.49
CA ILE A 415 10.69 2.23 14.28
C ILE A 415 12.14 2.65 14.07
N ASP A 416 13.08 2.11 14.86
CA ASP A 416 14.51 2.39 14.69
C ASP A 416 15.10 1.80 13.40
N LYS A 417 14.50 0.73 12.87
CA LYS A 417 14.80 0.24 11.53
C LYS A 417 14.29 1.14 10.40
N GLY A 418 13.40 2.09 10.69
CA GLY A 418 12.88 3.06 9.73
C GLY A 418 11.50 2.71 9.14
N ILE A 419 10.74 1.81 9.76
CA ILE A 419 9.34 1.58 9.37
C ILE A 419 8.53 2.87 9.53
N ASP A 420 7.68 3.20 8.53
CA ASP A 420 6.83 4.39 8.52
C ASP A 420 5.38 4.09 8.96
N GLY A 421 5.01 2.83 9.16
CA GLY A 421 3.67 2.45 9.61
C GLY A 421 3.48 0.97 9.92
N PHE A 422 2.46 0.68 10.74
CA PHE A 422 2.07 -0.67 11.12
C PHE A 422 0.62 -0.95 10.77
N GLN A 423 0.41 -2.07 10.09
CA GLN A 423 -0.90 -2.69 9.94
C GLN A 423 -1.11 -3.69 11.08
N LEU A 424 -2.05 -3.40 11.97
CA LEU A 424 -2.35 -4.24 13.13
C LEU A 424 -3.37 -5.32 12.73
N SER A 425 -3.05 -6.60 12.98
CA SER A 425 -3.97 -7.71 12.72
C SER A 425 -4.53 -8.32 14.01
N GLY A 426 -5.73 -8.89 13.90
CA GLY A 426 -6.39 -9.57 15.01
C GLY A 426 -6.87 -8.66 16.14
N ILE A 427 -7.18 -7.38 15.87
CA ILE A 427 -7.52 -6.40 16.92
C ILE A 427 -8.67 -6.84 17.84
N GLU A 428 -9.61 -7.64 17.34
CA GLU A 428 -10.75 -8.21 18.09
C GLU A 428 -10.33 -9.25 19.15
N TYR A 429 -9.08 -9.71 19.09
CA TYR A 429 -8.49 -10.69 19.99
C TYR A 429 -7.53 -10.07 21.01
N LEU A 430 -7.29 -8.75 20.97
CA LEU A 430 -6.45 -8.06 21.96
C LEU A 430 -7.02 -8.16 23.39
N ALA A 431 -8.34 -8.18 23.50
CA ALA A 431 -9.02 -8.52 24.74
C ALA A 431 -10.36 -9.20 24.44
N ARG A 432 -10.66 -10.26 25.18
CA ARG A 432 -11.92 -11.01 25.07
C ARG A 432 -12.56 -11.17 26.43
N ILE A 433 -13.88 -11.39 26.45
CA ILE A 433 -14.58 -11.75 27.68
C ILE A 433 -14.06 -13.09 28.21
N SER A 434 -14.35 -13.41 29.47
CA SER A 434 -13.74 -14.54 30.15
C SER A 434 -13.89 -15.87 29.39
N ASN A 435 -15.04 -16.20 28.81
CA ASN A 435 -15.21 -17.45 28.04
C ASN A 435 -14.59 -17.42 26.63
N GLY A 436 -13.99 -16.30 26.21
CA GLY A 436 -13.39 -16.10 24.90
C GLY A 436 -14.39 -15.93 23.75
N THR A 437 -15.71 -15.87 23.97
CA THR A 437 -16.69 -15.90 22.86
C THR A 437 -16.93 -14.55 22.21
N ALA A 438 -16.60 -13.44 22.88
CA ALA A 438 -16.82 -12.09 22.34
C ALA A 438 -15.62 -11.16 22.62
N PRO A 439 -15.36 -10.18 21.75
CA PRO A 439 -14.39 -9.10 22.00
C PRO A 439 -14.79 -8.25 23.21
N ASN A 440 -13.81 -7.80 23.98
CA ASN A 440 -14.00 -6.81 25.05
C ASN A 440 -13.58 -5.42 24.55
N TRP A 441 -14.49 -4.73 23.87
CA TRP A 441 -14.21 -3.46 23.18
C TRP A 441 -13.58 -2.37 24.04
N PRO A 442 -14.09 -2.06 25.27
CA PRO A 442 -13.43 -1.07 26.13
C PRO A 442 -11.95 -1.38 26.39
N ALA A 443 -11.63 -2.65 26.69
CA ALA A 443 -10.25 -3.06 26.92
C ALA A 443 -9.40 -3.04 25.63
N ILE A 444 -9.99 -3.39 24.47
CA ILE A 444 -9.32 -3.27 23.17
C ILE A 444 -8.94 -1.82 22.89
N PHE A 445 -9.86 -0.88 23.12
CA PHE A 445 -9.61 0.54 22.91
C PHE A 445 -8.51 1.09 23.81
N ASP A 446 -8.47 0.67 25.08
CA ASP A 446 -7.38 1.03 25.99
C ASP A 446 -6.02 0.52 25.48
N VAL A 447 -5.96 -0.73 25.00
CA VAL A 447 -4.73 -1.31 24.41
C VAL A 447 -4.28 -0.55 23.17
N LEU A 448 -5.21 -0.23 22.24
CA LEU A 448 -4.89 0.54 21.04
C LEU A 448 -4.36 1.94 21.38
N ARG A 449 -4.94 2.59 22.39
CA ARG A 449 -4.48 3.90 22.86
C ARG A 449 -3.09 3.82 23.48
N ASP A 450 -2.82 2.77 24.26
CA ASP A 450 -1.49 2.54 24.84
C ASP A 450 -0.44 2.31 23.73
N ILE A 451 -0.76 1.51 22.69
CA ILE A 451 0.10 1.30 21.52
C ILE A 451 0.38 2.63 20.81
N LYS A 452 -0.66 3.42 20.51
CA LYS A 452 -0.49 4.73 19.88
C LYS A 452 0.40 5.65 20.70
N ASN A 453 0.12 5.77 22.01
CA ASN A 453 0.87 6.63 22.90
C ASN A 453 2.35 6.23 22.95
N HIS A 454 2.64 4.93 23.01
CA HIS A 454 4.02 4.43 22.95
C HIS A 454 4.70 4.81 21.64
N ILE A 455 4.06 4.53 20.50
CA ILE A 455 4.63 4.81 19.17
C ILE A 455 4.88 6.29 18.96
N GLU A 456 3.93 7.16 19.31
CA GLU A 456 4.09 8.62 19.15
C GLU A 456 5.16 9.17 20.10
N THR A 457 5.22 8.67 21.34
CA THR A 457 6.25 9.08 22.31
C THR A 457 7.64 8.64 21.84
N TYR A 458 7.77 7.37 21.41
CA TYR A 458 9.04 6.81 20.96
C TYR A 458 9.52 7.43 19.65
N ALA A 459 8.63 7.63 18.67
CA ALA A 459 8.97 8.26 17.40
C ALA A 459 9.52 9.68 17.58
N ASN A 460 8.98 10.45 18.53
CA ASN A 460 9.50 11.78 18.86
C ASN A 460 10.89 11.78 19.53
N GLN A 461 11.28 10.66 20.14
CA GLN A 461 12.57 10.48 20.81
C GLN A 461 13.63 9.83 19.90
N SER A 462 13.22 8.94 18.99
CA SER A 462 14.10 8.22 18.08
C SER A 462 14.76 9.17 17.08
N GLU A 463 16.08 9.06 16.91
CA GLU A 463 16.83 9.86 15.93
C GLU A 463 16.39 9.57 14.48
N VAL A 464 15.92 8.34 14.22
CA VAL A 464 15.50 7.89 12.89
C VAL A 464 14.10 8.35 12.55
N ALA A 465 13.19 8.37 13.54
CA ALA A 465 11.78 8.66 13.34
C ALA A 465 11.33 10.06 13.79
N LYS A 466 12.25 10.85 14.36
CA LYS A 466 11.95 12.23 14.77
C LYS A 466 11.30 13.01 13.64
N ASP A 467 10.22 13.72 13.98
CA ASP A 467 9.40 14.52 13.06
C ASP A 467 8.66 13.69 11.97
N LYS A 468 8.70 12.36 12.03
CA LYS A 468 7.91 11.48 11.14
C LYS A 468 6.63 11.03 11.84
N LYS A 469 5.50 11.09 11.12
CA LYS A 469 4.26 10.44 11.54
C LYS A 469 4.32 8.96 11.17
N ILE A 470 4.43 8.11 12.19
CA ILE A 470 4.22 6.66 12.09
C ILE A 470 2.72 6.39 12.09
N ILE A 471 2.24 5.65 11.09
CA ILE A 471 0.81 5.38 10.94
C ILE A 471 0.40 4.05 11.57
N LEU A 472 -0.81 4.01 12.11
CA LEU A 472 -1.48 2.78 12.57
C LEU A 472 -2.79 2.58 11.82
N TYR A 473 -2.97 1.41 11.22
CA TYR A 473 -4.27 1.03 10.66
C TYR A 473 -4.54 -0.45 10.86
N ALA A 474 -5.80 -0.84 10.71
CA ALA A 474 -6.23 -2.22 10.88
C ALA A 474 -7.38 -2.58 9.95
N TYR A 475 -7.57 -3.89 9.80
CA TYR A 475 -8.79 -4.47 9.26
C TYR A 475 -9.77 -4.76 10.38
N ARG A 476 -11.04 -4.61 10.06
CA ARG A 476 -12.11 -5.22 10.83
C ARG A 476 -13.25 -5.59 9.91
N ASP A 477 -13.46 -6.89 9.77
CA ASP A 477 -14.56 -7.43 8.99
C ASP A 477 -15.88 -6.95 9.59
N ASN A 478 -16.80 -6.48 8.74
CA ASN A 478 -18.13 -6.03 9.14
C ASN A 478 -18.15 -4.89 10.19
N ALA A 479 -17.08 -4.08 10.26
CA ALA A 479 -17.06 -2.91 11.12
C ALA A 479 -18.16 -1.92 10.72
N LYS A 480 -19.07 -1.62 11.65
CA LYS A 480 -20.10 -0.61 11.42
C LYS A 480 -19.51 0.80 11.51
N GLU A 481 -20.27 1.79 11.08
CA GLU A 481 -19.89 3.21 11.19
C GLU A 481 -19.46 3.61 12.62
N ASN A 482 -20.27 3.25 13.63
CA ASN A 482 -19.94 3.52 15.02
C ASN A 482 -18.65 2.83 15.47
N ASP A 483 -18.39 1.61 14.96
CA ASP A 483 -17.18 0.86 15.25
C ASP A 483 -15.95 1.60 14.68
N LYS A 484 -16.03 2.07 13.43
CA LYS A 484 -14.95 2.82 12.76
C LYS A 484 -14.60 4.10 13.52
N ARG A 485 -15.59 4.87 13.99
CA ARG A 485 -15.35 6.08 14.81
C ARG A 485 -14.68 5.77 16.15
N GLN A 486 -15.13 4.72 16.84
CA GLN A 486 -14.52 4.31 18.10
C GLN A 486 -13.08 3.83 17.88
N LEU A 487 -12.81 3.05 16.83
CA LEU A 487 -11.46 2.61 16.49
C LEU A 487 -10.52 3.78 16.16
N ALA A 488 -10.99 4.76 15.40
CA ALA A 488 -10.22 5.96 15.08
C ALA A 488 -9.88 6.77 16.34
N SER A 489 -10.90 7.04 17.19
CA SER A 489 -10.69 7.74 18.46
C SER A 489 -9.84 6.97 19.46
N SER A 490 -9.75 5.64 19.33
CA SER A 490 -8.91 4.77 20.17
C SER A 490 -7.45 4.70 19.72
N GLY A 491 -7.10 5.33 18.59
CA GLY A 491 -5.72 5.51 18.18
C GLY A 491 -5.33 4.93 16.83
N LEU A 492 -6.26 4.32 16.09
CA LEU A 492 -5.98 4.03 14.67
C LEU A 492 -6.05 5.32 13.86
N ASP A 493 -5.07 5.55 12.98
CA ASP A 493 -5.07 6.67 12.04
C ASP A 493 -6.01 6.41 10.86
N SER A 494 -6.23 5.14 10.51
CA SER A 494 -7.21 4.74 9.49
C SER A 494 -7.76 3.33 9.74
N ILE A 495 -8.93 3.04 9.19
CA ILE A 495 -9.56 1.72 9.17
C ILE A 495 -9.87 1.40 7.71
N VAL A 496 -9.51 0.20 7.27
CA VAL A 496 -9.74 -0.21 5.88
C VAL A 496 -11.23 -0.46 5.65
N ASN A 497 -11.78 0.17 4.62
CA ASN A 497 -13.14 -0.06 4.13
C ASN A 497 -13.19 -1.38 3.33
N TYR A 498 -13.25 -2.48 4.07
CA TYR A 498 -13.21 -3.84 3.53
C TYR A 498 -14.46 -4.22 2.72
N GLU A 499 -15.55 -3.49 2.88
CA GLU A 499 -16.84 -3.75 2.21
C GLU A 499 -16.71 -3.79 0.69
N LEU A 500 -15.81 -2.97 0.13
CA LEU A 500 -15.54 -2.94 -1.32
C LEU A 500 -14.83 -4.21 -1.82
N GLY A 501 -14.06 -4.88 -0.95
CA GLY A 501 -13.39 -6.14 -1.26
C GLY A 501 -14.38 -7.29 -1.55
N MET A 502 -15.61 -7.19 -1.04
CA MET A 502 -16.64 -8.22 -1.20
C MET A 502 -17.48 -8.08 -2.48
N ILE A 503 -17.28 -7.02 -3.26
CA ILE A 503 -18.00 -6.79 -4.52
C ILE A 503 -17.63 -7.87 -5.55
N GLY A 504 -18.63 -8.45 -6.22
CA GLY A 504 -18.43 -9.54 -7.16
C GLY A 504 -19.69 -9.95 -7.94
N ARG A 505 -19.64 -11.06 -8.68
CA ARG A 505 -20.80 -11.57 -9.42
C ARG A 505 -21.94 -11.97 -8.47
N GLY A 506 -23.13 -11.46 -8.73
CA GLY A 506 -24.34 -11.79 -7.96
C GLY A 506 -24.44 -11.15 -6.58
N ASN A 507 -23.54 -10.20 -6.25
CA ASN A 507 -23.56 -9.30 -5.10
C ASN A 507 -24.46 -9.71 -3.93
N GLN A 508 -23.96 -10.60 -3.06
CA GLN A 508 -24.70 -11.08 -1.90
C GLN A 508 -24.70 -10.11 -0.70
N ILE A 509 -23.92 -9.03 -0.79
CA ILE A 509 -23.73 -8.04 0.28
C ILE A 509 -24.66 -6.82 0.14
N CYS A 510 -25.11 -6.53 -1.08
CA CYS A 510 -25.98 -5.41 -1.38
C CYS A 510 -27.44 -5.84 -1.33
N TYR A 511 -28.36 -4.89 -1.09
CA TYR A 511 -29.77 -5.26 -0.92
C TYR A 511 -30.34 -5.95 -2.15
N SER A 512 -31.33 -6.83 -1.95
CA SER A 512 -31.90 -7.78 -2.93
C SER A 512 -32.47 -7.20 -4.23
N ASN A 513 -32.42 -5.88 -4.40
CA ASN A 513 -32.89 -5.19 -5.60
C ASN A 513 -31.72 -4.75 -6.51
N GLU A 514 -30.46 -4.96 -6.09
CA GLU A 514 -29.25 -4.49 -6.77
C GLU A 514 -28.30 -5.63 -7.16
N ASP A 515 -28.76 -6.52 -8.05
CA ASP A 515 -27.99 -7.70 -8.50
C ASP A 515 -26.76 -7.35 -9.38
N SER A 516 -26.62 -6.08 -9.80
CA SER A 516 -25.56 -5.64 -10.70
C SER A 516 -24.35 -5.09 -9.95
N VAL A 517 -23.14 -5.31 -10.48
CA VAL A 517 -21.90 -4.73 -9.96
C VAL A 517 -22.01 -3.21 -9.85
N ALA A 518 -22.65 -2.56 -10.82
CA ALA A 518 -22.83 -1.12 -10.84
C ALA A 518 -23.68 -0.60 -9.67
N GLY A 519 -24.82 -1.24 -9.42
CA GLY A 519 -25.70 -0.90 -8.30
C GLY A 519 -24.97 -1.04 -6.98
N CYS A 520 -24.47 -2.25 -6.71
CA CYS A 520 -23.80 -2.53 -5.44
C CYS A 520 -22.60 -1.61 -5.15
N VAL A 521 -21.81 -1.26 -6.17
CA VAL A 521 -20.73 -0.27 -6.02
C VAL A 521 -21.29 1.12 -5.70
N HIS A 522 -22.35 1.56 -6.40
CA HIS A 522 -22.97 2.86 -6.19
C HIS A 522 -23.61 2.97 -4.80
N GLU A 523 -24.35 1.95 -4.37
CA GLU A 523 -24.95 1.85 -3.04
C GLU A 523 -23.89 1.98 -1.94
N LEU A 524 -22.89 1.07 -1.95
CA LEU A 524 -21.82 1.06 -0.94
C LEU A 524 -21.02 2.35 -0.93
N LEU A 525 -20.67 2.90 -2.09
CA LEU A 525 -19.93 4.17 -2.14
C LEU A 525 -20.77 5.35 -1.67
N SER A 526 -22.07 5.38 -1.97
CA SER A 526 -22.95 6.45 -1.50
C SER A 526 -23.00 6.48 0.03
N ASP A 527 -23.14 5.32 0.66
CA ASP A 527 -23.18 5.19 2.12
C ASP A 527 -21.82 5.52 2.76
N ILE A 528 -20.75 4.85 2.30
CA ILE A 528 -19.41 5.01 2.90
C ILE A 528 -18.87 6.43 2.69
N LEU A 529 -19.07 7.04 1.52
CA LEU A 529 -18.66 8.43 1.29
C LEU A 529 -19.45 9.41 2.15
N SER A 530 -20.75 9.19 2.36
CA SER A 530 -21.55 10.02 3.27
C SER A 530 -21.02 9.92 4.70
N PHE A 531 -20.75 8.71 5.17
CA PHE A 531 -20.17 8.48 6.51
C PHE A 531 -18.85 9.24 6.71
N HIS A 532 -17.89 9.13 5.78
CA HIS A 532 -16.60 9.81 5.93
C HIS A 532 -16.70 11.34 5.77
N LYS A 533 -17.69 11.84 5.02
CA LYS A 533 -17.96 13.27 4.93
C LYS A 533 -18.47 13.84 6.25
N ASP A 534 -19.33 13.09 6.94
CA ASP A 534 -19.88 13.53 8.22
C ASP A 534 -18.92 13.29 9.41
N ASN A 535 -17.83 12.56 9.20
CA ASN A 535 -16.84 12.17 10.22
C ASN A 535 -15.41 12.33 9.68
N GLU A 536 -14.99 13.59 9.47
CA GLU A 536 -13.69 13.94 8.86
C GLU A 536 -12.47 13.41 9.64
N GLU A 537 -12.63 13.08 10.93
CA GLU A 537 -11.59 12.47 11.74
C GLU A 537 -11.28 11.02 11.34
N VAL A 538 -12.22 10.34 10.67
CA VAL A 538 -12.04 8.98 10.18
C VAL A 538 -11.56 9.03 8.73
N ILE A 539 -10.25 9.02 8.53
CA ILE A 539 -9.67 9.04 7.20
C ILE A 539 -9.93 7.70 6.49
N PRO A 540 -10.57 7.70 5.29
CA PRO A 540 -10.84 6.47 4.57
C PRO A 540 -9.57 5.84 4.01
N MET A 541 -9.52 4.51 4.07
CA MET A 541 -8.58 3.68 3.32
C MET A 541 -9.36 2.67 2.49
N TRP A 542 -9.22 2.72 1.17
CA TRP A 542 -10.00 1.90 0.23
C TRP A 542 -9.21 0.70 -0.25
N GLU A 543 -9.86 -0.45 -0.29
CA GLU A 543 -9.27 -1.70 -0.74
C GLU A 543 -10.29 -2.52 -1.54
N PHE A 544 -9.96 -2.86 -2.78
CA PHE A 544 -10.75 -3.80 -3.58
C PHE A 544 -10.16 -5.22 -3.55
N GLY A 545 -8.90 -5.41 -3.20
CA GLY A 545 -8.27 -6.72 -3.19
C GLY A 545 -7.13 -6.78 -2.19
N ASN A 546 -6.79 -8.01 -1.79
CA ASN A 546 -5.76 -8.33 -0.81
C ASN A 546 -5.38 -9.82 -0.92
N PRO A 547 -4.41 -10.33 -0.14
CA PRO A 547 -3.98 -11.72 -0.18
C PRO A 547 -5.01 -12.76 0.29
N PHE A 548 -6.18 -12.35 0.75
CA PHE A 548 -7.22 -13.20 1.35
C PHE A 548 -8.50 -13.24 0.52
N LEU A 549 -8.66 -12.31 -0.42
CA LEU A 549 -9.81 -12.21 -1.33
C LEU A 549 -9.43 -12.65 -2.74
N SER A 550 -10.38 -13.26 -3.45
CA SER A 550 -10.28 -13.49 -4.89
C SER A 550 -9.94 -12.17 -5.60
N ARG A 551 -9.06 -12.19 -6.61
CA ARG A 551 -8.63 -10.99 -7.34
C ARG A 551 -9.80 -10.29 -8.01
N LEU A 552 -9.78 -8.96 -8.01
CA LEU A 552 -10.85 -8.12 -8.56
C LEU A 552 -11.27 -8.55 -9.97
N ALA A 553 -10.31 -8.81 -10.86
CA ALA A 553 -10.55 -9.23 -12.25
C ALA A 553 -11.21 -10.63 -12.40
N SER A 554 -11.15 -11.46 -11.37
CA SER A 554 -11.84 -12.75 -11.31
C SER A 554 -13.22 -12.64 -10.63
N ARG A 555 -13.38 -11.71 -9.69
CA ARG A 555 -14.64 -11.54 -8.94
C ARG A 555 -15.76 -10.89 -9.75
N VAL A 556 -15.44 -9.93 -10.62
CA VAL A 556 -16.45 -9.19 -11.41
C VAL A 556 -16.73 -9.85 -12.75
N GLN A 557 -17.67 -9.29 -13.53
CA GLN A 557 -18.16 -9.94 -14.76
C GLN A 557 -17.14 -9.90 -15.89
N SER A 558 -16.32 -8.85 -15.98
CA SER A 558 -15.30 -8.69 -17.02
C SER A 558 -14.03 -7.99 -16.50
N SER A 559 -12.91 -8.18 -17.20
CA SER A 559 -11.67 -7.44 -16.88
C SER A 559 -11.83 -5.92 -17.03
N LYS A 560 -12.72 -5.47 -17.93
CA LYS A 560 -13.01 -4.04 -18.11
C LYS A 560 -13.71 -3.45 -16.90
N GLN A 561 -14.65 -4.18 -16.28
CA GLN A 561 -15.25 -3.76 -15.02
C GLN A 561 -14.19 -3.63 -13.91
N ALA A 562 -13.24 -4.57 -13.83
CA ALA A 562 -12.15 -4.50 -12.85
C ALA A 562 -11.24 -3.27 -13.07
N GLU A 563 -10.94 -2.95 -14.33
CA GLU A 563 -10.22 -1.71 -14.68
C GLU A 563 -10.99 -0.46 -14.25
N ILE A 564 -12.31 -0.42 -14.48
CA ILE A 564 -13.18 0.69 -14.05
C ILE A 564 -13.21 0.82 -12.52
N LEU A 565 -13.27 -0.28 -11.78
CA LEU A 565 -13.25 -0.26 -10.32
C LEU A 565 -11.88 0.21 -9.78
N THR A 566 -10.78 -0.17 -10.44
CA THR A 566 -9.45 0.38 -10.15
C THR A 566 -9.40 1.89 -10.40
N MET A 567 -10.02 2.35 -11.50
CA MET A 567 -10.17 3.77 -11.80
C MET A 567 -10.99 4.51 -10.74
N ILE A 568 -12.12 3.94 -10.29
CA ILE A 568 -12.94 4.48 -9.21
C ILE A 568 -12.10 4.61 -7.93
N GLN A 569 -11.39 3.55 -7.52
CA GLN A 569 -10.55 3.57 -6.32
C GLN A 569 -9.53 4.71 -6.37
N LEU A 570 -8.85 4.89 -7.51
CA LEU A 570 -7.88 5.99 -7.70
C LEU A 570 -8.51 7.39 -7.70
N LEU A 571 -9.82 7.51 -7.87
CA LEU A 571 -10.56 8.76 -7.79
C LEU A 571 -11.15 9.04 -6.39
N LEU A 572 -11.25 8.05 -5.51
CA LEU A 572 -11.79 8.22 -4.15
C LEU A 572 -10.87 9.10 -3.26
N PRO A 573 -11.42 9.84 -2.27
CA PRO A 573 -10.62 10.67 -1.35
C PRO A 573 -9.84 9.79 -0.37
N GLY A 574 -8.82 10.28 0.33
CA GLY A 574 -8.14 9.44 1.33
C GLY A 574 -7.07 8.48 0.76
N THR A 575 -6.80 7.41 1.49
CA THR A 575 -5.74 6.43 1.19
C THR A 575 -6.26 5.31 0.28
N ASN A 576 -5.45 4.86 -0.69
CA ASN A 576 -5.77 3.71 -1.53
C ASN A 576 -4.79 2.56 -1.27
N SER A 577 -5.30 1.40 -0.85
CA SER A 577 -4.58 0.14 -0.77
C SER A 577 -4.76 -0.63 -2.08
N ILE A 578 -3.68 -0.76 -2.86
CA ILE A 578 -3.69 -1.48 -4.15
C ILE A 578 -2.91 -2.77 -3.98
N TYR A 579 -3.56 -3.91 -4.20
CA TYR A 579 -2.91 -5.20 -4.13
C TYR A 579 -2.13 -5.50 -5.42
N TYR A 580 -0.94 -6.08 -5.29
CA TYR A 580 -0.08 -6.30 -6.46
C TYR A 580 -0.81 -7.08 -7.57
N GLY A 581 -0.67 -6.60 -8.81
CA GLY A 581 -1.34 -7.17 -9.97
C GLY A 581 -2.68 -6.52 -10.30
N GLU A 582 -3.31 -5.77 -9.39
CA GLU A 582 -4.53 -5.01 -9.71
C GLU A 582 -4.27 -3.92 -10.76
N GLU A 583 -3.07 -3.33 -10.77
CA GLU A 583 -2.68 -2.30 -11.74
C GLU A 583 -2.53 -2.82 -13.18
N ILE A 584 -2.42 -4.14 -13.36
CA ILE A 584 -2.38 -4.81 -14.67
C ILE A 584 -3.61 -5.70 -14.91
N GLY A 585 -4.49 -5.87 -13.92
CA GLY A 585 -5.69 -6.69 -14.04
C GLY A 585 -5.44 -8.19 -13.92
N MET A 586 -4.47 -8.60 -13.12
CA MET A 586 -4.19 -10.02 -12.81
C MET A 586 -5.43 -10.74 -12.30
N ARG A 587 -5.58 -11.99 -12.73
CA ARG A 587 -6.66 -12.90 -12.31
C ARG A 587 -6.17 -13.94 -11.32
N ASP A 588 -7.13 -14.53 -10.64
CA ASP A 588 -6.92 -15.71 -9.82
C ASP A 588 -6.42 -16.87 -10.67
N LEU A 589 -5.48 -17.63 -10.10
CA LEU A 589 -5.07 -18.92 -10.64
C LEU A 589 -6.25 -19.92 -10.59
N SER A 590 -6.06 -21.05 -11.28
CA SER A 590 -6.96 -22.19 -11.17
C SER A 590 -7.02 -22.73 -9.73
N ASN A 591 -8.19 -23.21 -9.29
CA ASN A 591 -8.37 -23.85 -7.98
C ASN A 591 -7.50 -25.11 -7.78
N ASN A 592 -6.95 -25.69 -8.86
CA ASN A 592 -6.07 -26.86 -8.80
C ASN A 592 -4.58 -26.50 -8.64
N SER A 593 -4.27 -25.20 -8.50
CA SER A 593 -2.89 -24.71 -8.33
C SER A 593 -2.33 -25.09 -6.95
N MET A 594 -1.01 -25.20 -6.84
CA MET A 594 -0.33 -25.39 -5.56
C MET A 594 -0.39 -24.13 -4.71
N THR A 595 -0.44 -22.98 -5.39
CA THR A 595 -0.56 -21.64 -4.82
C THR A 595 -2.03 -21.28 -4.67
N LEU A 596 -2.38 -20.58 -3.59
CA LEU A 596 -3.73 -20.04 -3.44
C LEU A 596 -4.10 -19.13 -4.63
N PRO A 597 -5.34 -19.17 -5.13
CA PRO A 597 -5.73 -18.51 -6.38
C PRO A 597 -5.29 -17.05 -6.52
N GLN A 598 -5.49 -16.26 -5.45
CA GLN A 598 -5.18 -14.83 -5.40
C GLN A 598 -3.71 -14.49 -5.14
N ARG A 599 -2.86 -15.50 -4.90
CA ARG A 599 -1.44 -15.34 -4.53
C ARG A 599 -0.48 -15.80 -5.63
N GLY A 600 -0.96 -15.94 -6.87
CA GLY A 600 -0.11 -16.28 -8.02
C GLY A 600 1.00 -15.27 -8.27
N ALA A 601 2.08 -15.71 -8.93
CA ALA A 601 3.27 -14.89 -9.18
C ALA A 601 2.94 -13.60 -9.95
N MET A 602 3.60 -12.49 -9.58
CA MET A 602 3.50 -11.22 -10.30
C MET A 602 3.96 -11.39 -11.75
N GLN A 603 3.18 -10.89 -12.71
CA GLN A 603 3.45 -11.04 -14.14
C GLN A 603 4.25 -9.84 -14.66
N TRP A 604 5.58 -9.94 -14.64
CA TRP A 604 6.48 -8.85 -15.04
C TRP A 604 6.65 -8.75 -16.55
N ASP A 605 6.88 -9.87 -17.24
CA ASP A 605 7.13 -9.92 -18.67
C ASP A 605 6.69 -11.27 -19.29
N ASP A 606 7.02 -11.50 -20.56
CA ASP A 606 6.64 -12.71 -21.32
C ASP A 606 7.68 -13.84 -21.24
N SER A 607 8.72 -13.67 -20.42
CA SER A 607 9.76 -14.68 -20.22
C SER A 607 9.27 -15.85 -19.35
N ARG A 608 10.16 -16.81 -19.10
CA ARG A 608 9.85 -17.97 -18.25
C ARG A 608 9.32 -17.51 -16.89
N ASN A 609 8.27 -18.16 -16.41
CA ASN A 609 7.61 -17.82 -15.15
C ASN A 609 7.20 -16.33 -15.08
N ALA A 610 6.84 -15.71 -16.21
CA ALA A 610 6.47 -14.29 -16.32
C ALA A 610 7.52 -13.28 -15.80
N GLY A 611 8.80 -13.64 -15.79
CA GLY A 611 9.87 -12.79 -15.24
C GLY A 611 9.88 -12.71 -13.71
N PHE A 612 9.01 -13.45 -13.02
CA PHE A 612 9.01 -13.55 -11.56
C PHE A 612 10.20 -14.35 -11.03
N SER A 613 10.59 -15.44 -11.70
CA SER A 613 11.62 -16.35 -11.21
C SER A 613 12.38 -17.01 -12.37
N SER A 614 13.69 -17.22 -12.19
CA SER A 614 14.51 -18.02 -13.11
C SER A 614 14.45 -19.53 -12.82
N ALA A 615 13.79 -19.94 -11.73
CA ALA A 615 13.72 -21.31 -11.26
C ALA A 615 13.17 -22.27 -12.32
N THR A 616 13.74 -23.48 -12.34
CA THR A 616 13.22 -24.51 -13.25
C THR A 616 11.89 -25.10 -12.78
N SER A 617 11.67 -25.11 -11.47
CA SER A 617 10.44 -25.55 -10.83
C SER A 617 10.06 -24.51 -9.77
N PRO A 618 9.32 -23.45 -10.15
CA PRO A 618 8.94 -22.41 -9.21
C PRO A 618 8.00 -22.97 -8.12
N LYS A 619 8.09 -22.43 -6.91
CA LYS A 619 7.23 -22.80 -5.77
C LYS A 619 5.91 -22.02 -5.79
N VAL A 620 5.81 -21.03 -6.67
CA VAL A 620 4.63 -20.19 -6.90
C VAL A 620 4.17 -20.36 -8.34
N ASP A 621 2.87 -20.60 -8.51
CA ASP A 621 2.26 -20.78 -9.82
C ASP A 621 2.05 -19.44 -10.54
N VAL A 622 2.13 -19.46 -11.87
CA VAL A 622 1.92 -18.31 -12.74
C VAL A 622 0.64 -18.53 -13.54
N ASP A 623 -0.22 -17.51 -13.64
CA ASP A 623 -1.41 -17.64 -14.47
C ASP A 623 -1.02 -17.81 -15.95
N PRO A 624 -1.64 -18.73 -16.71
CA PRO A 624 -1.33 -18.97 -18.12
C PRO A 624 -1.46 -17.73 -19.03
N ASP A 625 -2.21 -16.71 -18.62
CA ASP A 625 -2.42 -15.48 -19.40
C ASP A 625 -1.25 -14.48 -19.35
N PHE A 626 -0.17 -14.78 -18.64
CA PHE A 626 0.94 -13.85 -18.38
C PHE A 626 1.60 -13.26 -19.64
N LYS A 627 1.50 -13.92 -20.80
CA LYS A 627 2.02 -13.37 -22.06
C LYS A 627 1.19 -12.20 -22.59
N GLU A 628 -0.10 -12.17 -22.27
CA GLU A 628 -1.04 -11.12 -22.65
C GLU A 628 -1.21 -10.08 -21.54
N VAL A 629 -1.25 -10.54 -20.29
CA VAL A 629 -1.33 -9.70 -19.10
C VAL A 629 0.04 -9.70 -18.42
N ASN A 630 0.84 -8.66 -18.66
CA ASN A 630 2.07 -8.44 -17.90
C ASN A 630 2.46 -6.96 -17.88
N TRP A 631 3.29 -6.62 -16.90
CA TRP A 631 3.75 -5.27 -16.67
C TRP A 631 4.51 -4.68 -17.86
N ALA A 632 5.49 -5.40 -18.43
CA ALA A 632 6.34 -4.90 -19.50
C ALA A 632 5.56 -4.55 -20.78
N ARG A 633 4.64 -5.43 -21.17
CA ARG A 633 3.73 -5.23 -22.31
C ARG A 633 2.82 -4.03 -22.09
N GLN A 634 2.12 -3.97 -20.95
CA GLN A 634 1.23 -2.84 -20.66
C GLN A 634 1.98 -1.52 -20.47
N TYR A 635 3.22 -1.56 -19.99
CA TYR A 635 4.08 -0.38 -19.87
C TYR A 635 4.58 0.11 -21.23
N GLY A 636 4.82 -0.79 -22.19
CA GLY A 636 5.22 -0.46 -23.56
C GLY A 636 4.08 0.08 -24.43
N GLN A 637 2.83 -0.28 -24.11
CA GLN A 637 1.65 0.20 -24.84
C GLN A 637 1.37 1.69 -24.60
N SER A 638 0.85 2.37 -25.62
CA SER A 638 0.36 3.74 -25.48
C SER A 638 -0.90 3.82 -24.61
N ARG A 639 -1.69 2.75 -24.60
CA ARG A 639 -2.94 2.61 -23.87
C ARG A 639 -3.02 1.22 -23.22
N SER A 640 -3.20 1.20 -21.91
CA SER A 640 -3.36 -0.01 -21.09
C SER A 640 -3.92 0.37 -19.72
N GLN A 641 -4.38 -0.61 -18.96
CA GLN A 641 -4.79 -0.42 -17.58
C GLN A 641 -3.64 0.15 -16.74
N LEU A 642 -2.41 -0.33 -16.94
CA LEU A 642 -1.23 0.20 -16.27
C LEU A 642 -0.98 1.69 -16.56
N LYS A 643 -1.21 2.14 -17.81
CA LYS A 643 -1.06 3.56 -18.16
C LYS A 643 -2.14 4.43 -17.51
N MET A 644 -3.37 3.95 -17.47
CA MET A 644 -4.47 4.62 -16.76
C MET A 644 -4.16 4.73 -15.26
N PHE A 645 -3.76 3.61 -14.64
CA PHE A 645 -3.34 3.56 -13.24
C PHE A 645 -2.23 4.57 -12.96
N GLN A 646 -1.13 4.49 -13.73
CA GLN A 646 0.03 5.37 -13.58
C GLN A 646 -0.34 6.85 -13.72
N LYS A 647 -1.26 7.19 -14.64
CA LYS A 647 -1.69 8.56 -14.88
C LYS A 647 -2.44 9.11 -13.66
N LEU A 648 -3.44 8.39 -13.15
CA LEU A 648 -4.22 8.82 -11.99
C LEU A 648 -3.37 8.83 -10.72
N ALA A 649 -2.55 7.81 -10.50
CA ALA A 649 -1.65 7.73 -9.35
C ALA A 649 -0.69 8.92 -9.27
N LYS A 650 -0.04 9.28 -10.39
CA LYS A 650 0.80 10.48 -10.47
C LYS A 650 0.01 11.78 -10.33
N MET A 651 -1.25 11.81 -10.75
CA MET A 651 -2.09 12.99 -10.57
C MET A 651 -2.50 13.19 -9.13
N ARG A 652 -2.77 12.14 -8.36
CA ARG A 652 -3.02 12.24 -6.91
C ARG A 652 -1.87 12.94 -6.17
N GLN A 653 -0.63 12.80 -6.65
CA GLN A 653 0.53 13.49 -6.07
C GLN A 653 0.58 15.00 -6.34
N ARG A 654 -0.04 15.45 -7.44
CA ARG A 654 0.17 16.80 -7.99
C ARG A 654 -1.09 17.66 -7.96
N ASP A 655 -2.26 17.04 -8.06
CA ASP A 655 -3.55 17.70 -8.11
C ASP A 655 -4.19 17.64 -6.72
N LYS A 656 -4.33 18.82 -6.10
CA LYS A 656 -4.88 18.94 -4.74
C LYS A 656 -6.36 18.59 -4.66
N THR A 657 -7.12 18.83 -5.73
CA THR A 657 -8.53 18.44 -5.79
C THR A 657 -8.65 16.92 -5.77
N LEU A 658 -7.80 16.22 -6.53
CA LEU A 658 -7.80 14.76 -6.53
C LEU A 658 -7.26 14.16 -5.22
N ALA A 659 -6.31 14.82 -4.56
CA ALA A 659 -5.75 14.35 -3.30
C ALA A 659 -6.70 14.58 -2.11
N PHE A 660 -7.20 15.81 -1.96
CA PHE A 660 -7.88 16.29 -0.74
C PHE A 660 -9.22 16.96 -0.99
N GLY A 661 -9.62 17.14 -2.25
CA GLY A 661 -10.91 17.74 -2.57
C GLY A 661 -12.07 16.84 -2.15
N SER A 662 -13.23 17.45 -1.96
CA SER A 662 -14.48 16.77 -1.66
C SER A 662 -14.93 15.90 -2.82
N THR A 663 -15.78 14.92 -2.50
CA THR A 663 -16.30 13.94 -3.47
C THR A 663 -17.81 14.07 -3.57
N HIS A 664 -18.34 13.98 -4.79
CA HIS A 664 -19.77 13.87 -5.06
C HIS A 664 -20.00 12.69 -6.00
N ILE A 665 -20.93 11.82 -5.65
CA ILE A 665 -21.38 10.71 -6.48
C ILE A 665 -22.70 11.11 -7.15
N GLY A 666 -22.77 11.00 -8.47
CA GLY A 666 -23.97 11.29 -9.26
C GLY A 666 -24.97 10.14 -9.24
N THR A 667 -26.15 10.36 -9.81
CA THR A 667 -27.21 9.36 -9.89
C THR A 667 -26.78 8.14 -10.72
N LEU A 668 -27.19 6.94 -10.27
CA LEU A 668 -27.03 5.71 -11.03
C LEU A 668 -28.08 5.64 -12.15
N ILE A 669 -27.63 5.47 -13.39
CA ILE A 669 -28.46 5.36 -14.60
C ILE A 669 -27.96 4.16 -15.40
N ASP A 670 -28.78 3.12 -15.57
CA ASP A 670 -28.49 1.96 -16.43
C ASP A 670 -27.07 1.36 -16.27
N GLY A 671 -26.56 1.34 -15.03
CA GLY A 671 -25.23 0.82 -14.71
C GLY A 671 -24.06 1.81 -14.85
N GLY A 672 -24.34 3.07 -15.16
CA GLY A 672 -23.35 4.15 -15.15
C GLY A 672 -23.66 5.25 -14.15
N PHE A 673 -22.62 5.94 -13.70
CA PHE A 673 -22.70 7.08 -12.79
C PHE A 673 -21.44 7.95 -12.90
N THR A 674 -21.43 9.08 -12.20
CA THR A 674 -20.25 9.96 -12.11
C THR A 674 -19.69 10.01 -10.69
N LEU A 675 -18.38 10.14 -10.56
CA LEU A 675 -17.66 10.42 -9.33
C LEU A 675 -16.86 11.71 -9.54
N THR A 676 -17.30 12.79 -8.90
CA THR A 676 -16.73 14.12 -9.08
C THR A 676 -15.87 14.50 -7.89
N ARG A 677 -14.62 14.90 -8.15
CA ARG A 677 -13.72 15.54 -7.19
C ARG A 677 -13.68 17.03 -7.44
N TYR A 678 -13.89 17.82 -6.39
CA TYR A 678 -13.93 19.27 -6.47
C TYR A 678 -13.20 19.90 -5.28
N PRO A 679 -12.68 21.13 -5.42
CA PRO A 679 -12.01 21.79 -4.32
C PRO A 679 -13.01 22.11 -3.19
N ASP A 680 -12.63 21.83 -1.95
CA ASP A 680 -13.38 22.23 -0.77
C ASP A 680 -13.18 23.74 -0.51
N GLY A 681 -14.27 24.51 -0.60
CA GLY A 681 -14.26 25.96 -0.47
C GLY A 681 -13.87 26.47 0.92
N GLN A 682 -13.91 25.61 1.95
CA GLN A 682 -13.51 25.98 3.32
C GLN A 682 -12.00 25.83 3.56
N ASN A 683 -11.29 24.98 2.80
CA ASN A 683 -9.93 24.51 3.11
C ASN A 683 -8.82 24.96 2.13
N SER A 684 -9.01 26.07 1.41
CA SER A 684 -7.99 26.68 0.51
C SER A 684 -7.56 25.83 -0.69
N THR A 685 -8.26 24.73 -1.01
CA THR A 685 -8.07 24.07 -2.29
C THR A 685 -8.66 24.97 -3.38
N VAL A 686 -7.79 25.59 -4.16
CA VAL A 686 -8.08 26.20 -5.47
C VAL A 686 -7.66 25.17 -6.50
N GLY A 687 -8.49 24.87 -7.48
CA GLY A 687 -8.23 23.71 -8.34
C GLY A 687 -9.33 23.35 -9.31
N ASN A 688 -8.98 22.41 -10.18
CA ASN A 688 -9.85 21.94 -11.25
C ASN A 688 -10.94 21.03 -10.67
N VAL A 689 -12.09 20.97 -11.35
CA VAL A 689 -13.10 19.95 -11.09
C VAL A 689 -12.78 18.73 -11.95
N LEU A 690 -12.72 17.56 -11.34
CA LEU A 690 -12.45 16.29 -12.02
C LEU A 690 -13.70 15.43 -11.97
N VAL A 691 -14.23 15.04 -13.12
CA VAL A 691 -15.39 14.17 -13.24
C VAL A 691 -14.92 12.82 -13.79
N GLY A 692 -14.94 11.79 -12.95
CA GLY A 692 -14.82 10.40 -13.38
C GLY A 692 -16.18 9.86 -13.76
N ALA A 693 -16.42 9.67 -15.05
CA ALA A 693 -17.65 9.06 -15.54
C ALA A 693 -17.39 7.59 -15.87
N VAL A 694 -18.25 6.71 -15.36
CA VAL A 694 -18.07 5.26 -15.47
C VAL A 694 -19.35 4.60 -15.92
N ASN A 695 -19.22 3.56 -16.73
CA ASN A 695 -20.31 2.69 -17.14
C ASN A 695 -19.88 1.23 -16.91
N LEU A 696 -20.43 0.62 -15.87
CA LEU A 696 -20.24 -0.80 -15.53
C LEU A 696 -21.31 -1.69 -16.18
N GLY A 697 -22.32 -1.09 -16.82
CA GLY A 697 -23.41 -1.77 -17.52
C GLY A 697 -23.03 -2.32 -18.89
N THR A 698 -23.99 -2.99 -19.53
CA THR A 698 -23.82 -3.68 -20.82
C THR A 698 -24.30 -2.88 -22.03
N SER A 699 -24.93 -1.73 -21.80
CA SER A 699 -25.40 -0.79 -22.83
C SER A 699 -24.76 0.58 -22.67
N ALA A 700 -24.79 1.40 -23.73
CA ALA A 700 -24.38 2.80 -23.62
C ALA A 700 -25.31 3.57 -22.68
N VAL A 701 -24.74 4.50 -21.91
CA VAL A 701 -25.46 5.32 -20.93
C VAL A 701 -25.22 6.80 -21.21
N SER A 702 -26.22 7.64 -20.95
CA SER A 702 -26.09 9.10 -20.98
C SER A 702 -26.17 9.65 -19.58
N LEU A 703 -25.07 10.26 -19.11
CA LEU A 703 -24.93 10.75 -17.74
C LEU A 703 -25.14 12.27 -17.71
N PRO A 704 -26.16 12.77 -16.99
CA PRO A 704 -26.40 14.18 -16.85
C PRO A 704 -25.34 14.84 -15.96
N LEU A 705 -24.74 15.94 -16.42
CA LEU A 705 -23.76 16.72 -15.67
C LEU A 705 -24.39 17.88 -14.90
N HIS A 706 -25.61 18.29 -15.26
CA HIS A 706 -26.33 19.37 -14.59
C HIS A 706 -26.74 19.01 -13.15
N GLU A 707 -26.80 17.72 -12.82
CA GLU A 707 -27.04 17.23 -11.45
C GLU A 707 -25.84 17.45 -10.53
N ILE A 708 -24.65 17.71 -11.08
CA ILE A 708 -23.43 17.95 -10.31
C ILE A 708 -23.41 19.42 -9.90
N PRO A 709 -23.70 19.77 -8.63
CA PRO A 709 -23.91 21.17 -8.24
C PRO A 709 -22.64 22.03 -8.44
N MET A 710 -21.48 21.39 -8.38
CA MET A 710 -20.16 22.03 -8.52
C MET A 710 -19.82 22.41 -9.98
N LEU A 711 -20.63 21.97 -10.94
CA LEU A 711 -20.52 22.36 -12.34
C LEU A 711 -21.51 23.47 -12.74
N GLU A 712 -22.40 23.88 -11.83
CA GLU A 712 -23.36 24.94 -12.10
C GLU A 712 -22.63 26.26 -12.41
N GLY A 713 -22.97 26.87 -13.55
CA GLY A 713 -22.33 28.11 -14.02
C GLY A 713 -20.93 27.94 -14.65
N LYS A 714 -20.34 26.73 -14.67
CA LYS A 714 -19.07 26.47 -15.38
C LYS A 714 -19.29 26.27 -16.88
N ASN A 715 -18.32 26.69 -17.68
CA ASN A 715 -18.34 26.45 -19.14
C ASN A 715 -17.93 25.00 -19.43
N LEU A 716 -18.94 24.14 -19.60
CA LEU A 716 -18.78 22.73 -19.93
C LEU A 716 -18.15 22.46 -21.32
N GLY A 717 -18.09 23.46 -22.19
CA GLY A 717 -17.41 23.36 -23.49
C GLY A 717 -15.87 23.34 -23.42
N LYS A 718 -15.28 23.50 -22.23
CA LYS A 718 -13.83 23.49 -22.00
C LYS A 718 -13.32 22.25 -21.25
N GLY A 719 -14.08 21.15 -21.26
CA GLY A 719 -13.64 19.90 -20.65
C GLY A 719 -12.44 19.30 -21.38
N GLU A 720 -11.50 18.70 -20.65
CA GLU A 720 -10.33 18.01 -21.20
C GLU A 720 -10.25 16.58 -20.65
N VAL A 721 -10.09 15.58 -21.52
CA VAL A 721 -9.86 14.19 -21.10
C VAL A 721 -8.52 14.07 -20.40
N VAL A 722 -8.54 13.56 -19.18
CA VAL A 722 -7.34 13.26 -18.39
C VAL A 722 -6.80 11.88 -18.72
N THR A 723 -7.68 10.89 -18.65
CA THR A 723 -7.41 9.48 -18.88
C THR A 723 -8.72 8.76 -19.18
N ALA A 724 -8.61 7.54 -19.70
CA ALA A 724 -9.73 6.66 -19.96
C ALA A 724 -9.29 5.20 -19.80
N THR A 725 -10.24 4.29 -19.64
CA THR A 725 -9.97 2.85 -19.59
C THR A 725 -9.39 2.35 -20.90
N SER A 726 -8.69 1.22 -20.86
CA SER A 726 -7.91 0.69 -21.98
C SER A 726 -8.74 0.43 -23.23
N ASN A 727 -10.02 0.10 -23.07
CA ASN A 727 -10.97 -0.17 -24.15
C ASN A 727 -11.73 1.07 -24.69
N ALA A 728 -11.59 2.24 -24.07
CA ALA A 728 -12.37 3.44 -24.41
C ALA A 728 -11.77 4.25 -25.57
N GLU A 729 -11.53 3.61 -26.73
CA GLU A 729 -10.70 4.10 -27.85
C GLU A 729 -11.03 5.50 -28.37
N ALA A 730 -12.29 5.93 -28.27
CA ALA A 730 -12.75 7.27 -28.67
C ALA A 730 -12.15 8.42 -27.85
N TYR A 731 -11.57 8.13 -26.69
CA TYR A 731 -11.06 9.11 -25.73
C TYR A 731 -9.54 9.02 -25.60
N TYR A 732 -8.84 10.15 -25.82
CA TYR A 732 -7.39 10.26 -25.65
C TYR A 732 -7.00 11.37 -24.66
N PRO A 733 -5.90 11.22 -23.90
CA PRO A 733 -5.44 12.26 -22.99
C PRO A 733 -5.24 13.61 -23.70
N ARG A 734 -5.68 14.68 -23.05
CA ARG A 734 -5.71 16.07 -23.56
C ARG A 734 -6.69 16.35 -24.69
N GLN A 735 -7.57 15.41 -25.02
CA GLN A 735 -8.66 15.66 -25.94
C GLN A 735 -9.61 16.70 -25.35
N PRO A 736 -9.88 17.83 -26.05
CA PRO A 736 -10.97 18.70 -25.67
C PRO A 736 -12.30 17.98 -25.95
N ILE A 737 -13.22 18.01 -24.99
CA ILE A 737 -14.59 17.53 -25.17
C ILE A 737 -15.53 18.68 -24.90
N ASP A 738 -16.42 18.91 -25.86
CA ASP A 738 -17.53 19.83 -25.69
C ASP A 738 -18.68 19.13 -24.96
N LEU A 739 -18.90 19.52 -23.70
CA LEU A 739 -20.00 19.04 -22.87
C LEU A 739 -21.04 20.14 -22.61
N SER A 740 -21.12 21.15 -23.48
CA SER A 740 -22.09 22.25 -23.40
C SER A 740 -23.55 21.78 -23.34
N GLY A 741 -23.85 20.62 -23.94
CA GLY A 741 -25.16 19.97 -23.84
C GLY A 741 -25.49 19.38 -22.46
N GLY A 742 -24.56 19.40 -21.51
CA GLY A 742 -24.77 18.94 -20.14
C GLY A 742 -24.96 17.43 -19.99
N ILE A 743 -24.62 16.65 -21.03
CA ILE A 743 -24.76 15.20 -21.08
C ILE A 743 -23.43 14.60 -21.53
N LEU A 744 -23.00 13.54 -20.84
CA LEU A 744 -21.85 12.74 -21.22
C LEU A 744 -22.28 11.31 -21.54
N THR A 745 -22.10 10.88 -22.78
CA THR A 745 -22.46 9.53 -23.22
C THR A 745 -21.25 8.60 -23.15
N LEU A 746 -21.41 7.46 -22.47
CA LEU A 746 -20.37 6.43 -22.35
C LEU A 746 -20.86 5.08 -22.88
N PRO A 747 -20.10 4.43 -23.78
CA PRO A 747 -20.35 3.05 -24.16
C PRO A 747 -20.26 2.09 -22.96
N ALA A 748 -20.78 0.88 -23.15
CA ALA A 748 -20.74 -0.19 -22.17
C ALA A 748 -19.32 -0.50 -21.70
N GLU A 749 -19.16 -0.77 -20.40
CA GLU A 749 -17.88 -1.14 -19.77
C GLU A 749 -16.74 -0.17 -20.08
N GLN A 750 -16.99 1.14 -20.05
CA GLN A 750 -15.97 2.17 -20.25
C GLN A 750 -15.97 3.19 -19.11
N GLY A 751 -14.79 3.75 -18.84
CA GLY A 751 -14.62 4.86 -17.90
C GLY A 751 -13.71 5.94 -18.47
N ILE A 752 -14.03 7.20 -18.17
CA ILE A 752 -13.21 8.36 -18.53
C ILE A 752 -13.11 9.32 -17.34
N THR A 753 -11.99 10.03 -17.23
CA THR A 753 -11.85 11.18 -16.33
C THR A 753 -11.73 12.43 -17.16
N VAL A 754 -12.61 13.39 -16.93
CA VAL A 754 -12.60 14.72 -17.56
C VAL A 754 -12.25 15.77 -16.52
N LYS A 755 -11.44 16.73 -16.92
CA LYS A 755 -11.02 17.87 -16.11
C LYS A 755 -11.67 19.13 -16.66
N PHE A 756 -12.25 19.93 -15.77
CA PHE A 756 -12.74 21.26 -16.06
C PHE A 756 -11.84 22.27 -15.33
N ALA A 757 -11.20 23.14 -16.11
CA ALA A 757 -10.40 24.23 -15.54
C ALA A 757 -11.29 25.17 -14.70
N GLU A 758 -10.67 25.81 -13.71
CA GLU A 758 -11.37 26.76 -12.85
C GLU A 758 -11.90 27.97 -13.60
#